data_AF-A0A6L7XQH8-F1
#
_entry.id   AF-A0A6L7XQH8-F1
#
_cell.length_a   1.000
_cell.length_b   1.000
_cell.length_c   1.000
_cell.angle_alpha   90.00
_cell.angle_beta   90.00
_cell.angle_gamma   90.00
#
_symmetry.space_group_name_H-M   'P 1'
#
loop_
_entity.id
_entity.type
_entity.pdbx_description
1 polymer ?
#
loop_
_entity_poly.entity_id
_entity_poly.type
_entity_poly.pdbx_seq_one_letter_code
_entity_poly.pdbx_strand_id
1 'polypeptide(L)'
;MRLAGPIKRFNYRLGRGIVRALARPTVTGAPPPASDEIVYVLPNRSLADLLLLDVVATAQALPAPRQRLEVLDEGRRFFFLNRPTGWRRRHTMRRTSARMRRIQRQLRKSQAPAVTLVPVSVFWGRAADKERSWLRSLVSESWGTSSRLRRLLGLLLSRKDVLLHFHRPLPWRDLARGLDAARAERRIARLLRVRFRNQRQATLGPDLSHRRTLIQRVLASPQVRAAIAAEAKGQPAQPAHHARARKAAFAIAANMSFPAMRVLDRFLTWFWSRIYDGVAVHGFEHVSDLAATHTLVFAPCHRSHIDYLLLSYVLHHQGLMLPHIASGDNLDLPVVGRLLRGCGAFFIRRSFRGDDIYRAVLDEYLYQTLRRGHSLEYFIEGTRSRTGRLLPPRTGMLQTTLDAVARGLPRPVAVIPVHIAYEKVIEAASFDEELSGGSKRPESVGGIFRARRLVRQEFGSVALAFAAPIEPDAYVATEAGSHRLANEILRRLNRSASINATHLVALVTLAMPRHAIDVAALGTQLDVCRELLERERNHHNHAIDWRPAHRLIDRVEELGLVRREHSPVGDVVSLGDAGAVRMTWYANNALHTLAAPALIACFVVERRGSISARALLRAFAGVAPLVANELHTHLDARTCHRCLRHMRAMGLVEMAAEGIIAPQDLERRFRTELLARILMPALERYFIASTLLVRSGSGILSRADLMQQCGATSERISRLYGSNAPEFHDARLFHGFLDALLRLGLATEDADGRLRFDDTTQGPLATALKQAEEVIPAEIRYAVRRSSGIRTER
;
A
#
# COMPACT_ATOMS: atom_id res chain seq x y z
N MET A 1 -3.93 -17.83 57.10
CA MET A 1 -5.02 -17.49 56.14
C MET A 1 -5.11 -18.51 54.99
N ARG A 2 -5.73 -19.68 55.20
CA ARG A 2 -5.88 -20.78 54.20
C ARG A 2 -7.30 -20.94 53.62
N LEU A 3 -8.24 -20.03 53.89
CA LEU A 3 -9.65 -20.14 53.43
C LEU A 3 -10.00 -19.38 52.13
N ALA A 4 -9.04 -18.71 51.48
CA ALA A 4 -9.33 -17.90 50.28
C ALA A 4 -9.32 -18.70 48.94
N GLY A 5 -9.15 -20.02 48.98
CA GLY A 5 -8.92 -20.87 47.81
C GLY A 5 -10.14 -21.13 46.89
N PRO A 6 -11.29 -21.59 47.42
CA PRO A 6 -12.43 -22.01 46.61
C PRO A 6 -13.14 -20.84 45.93
N ILE A 7 -13.44 -19.78 46.70
CA ILE A 7 -14.13 -18.57 46.23
C ILE A 7 -13.31 -17.87 45.13
N LYS A 8 -11.98 -17.78 45.27
CA LYS A 8 -11.11 -17.21 44.23
C LYS A 8 -11.07 -18.06 42.96
N ARG A 9 -11.19 -19.39 43.06
CA ARG A 9 -11.28 -20.29 41.90
C ARG A 9 -12.63 -20.15 41.21
N PHE A 10 -13.72 -20.07 41.96
CA PHE A 10 -15.07 -19.83 41.45
C PHE A 10 -15.16 -18.50 40.71
N ASN A 11 -14.74 -17.39 41.34
CA ASN A 11 -14.76 -16.06 40.71
C ASN A 11 -13.91 -16.00 39.43
N TYR A 12 -12.79 -16.72 39.39
CA TYR A 12 -11.96 -16.80 38.18
C TYR A 12 -12.66 -17.58 37.05
N ARG A 13 -13.28 -18.73 37.36
CA ARG A 13 -14.04 -19.52 36.37
C ARG A 13 -15.22 -18.74 35.83
N LEU A 14 -15.97 -18.06 36.69
CA LEU A 14 -17.10 -17.21 36.31
C LEU A 14 -16.62 -16.05 35.42
N GLY A 15 -15.58 -15.33 35.84
CA GLY A 15 -14.99 -14.24 35.05
C GLY A 15 -14.49 -14.70 33.68
N ARG A 16 -13.87 -15.89 33.61
CA ARG A 16 -13.42 -16.50 32.35
C ARG A 16 -14.60 -16.82 31.43
N GLY A 17 -15.68 -17.38 31.97
CA GLY A 17 -16.92 -17.64 31.22
C GLY A 17 -17.53 -16.36 30.64
N ILE A 18 -17.59 -15.30 31.43
CA ILE A 18 -18.09 -13.99 31.01
C ILE A 18 -17.22 -13.41 29.89
N VAL A 19 -15.89 -13.39 30.06
CA VAL A 19 -14.97 -12.89 29.03
C VAL A 19 -15.07 -13.71 27.75
N ARG A 20 -15.17 -15.05 27.85
CA ARG A 20 -15.33 -15.94 26.68
C ARG A 20 -16.64 -15.68 25.93
N ALA A 21 -17.73 -15.41 26.63
CA ALA A 21 -19.03 -15.15 25.99
C ALA A 21 -19.11 -13.75 25.37
N LEU A 22 -18.59 -12.75 26.08
CA LEU A 22 -18.78 -11.35 25.76
C LEU A 22 -17.66 -10.74 24.92
N ALA A 23 -16.39 -11.08 25.15
CA ALA A 23 -15.28 -10.50 24.40
C ALA A 23 -15.05 -11.26 23.09
N ARG A 24 -14.89 -10.53 21.98
CA ARG A 24 -14.38 -11.05 20.72
C ARG A 24 -13.06 -10.36 20.42
N PRO A 25 -11.94 -10.80 21.04
CA PRO A 25 -10.68 -10.10 20.90
C PRO A 25 -10.09 -10.30 19.50
N THR A 26 -9.57 -9.22 18.94
CA THR A 26 -8.63 -9.31 17.83
C THR A 26 -7.27 -9.69 18.41
N VAL A 27 -6.66 -10.74 17.87
CA VAL A 27 -5.33 -11.20 18.29
C VAL A 27 -4.32 -10.84 17.22
N THR A 28 -3.25 -10.14 17.60
CA THR A 28 -2.19 -9.72 16.68
C THR A 28 -0.79 -10.06 17.21
N GLY A 29 0.21 -9.94 16.34
CA GLY A 29 1.59 -10.30 16.63
C GLY A 29 1.86 -11.79 16.45
N ALA A 30 3.04 -12.23 16.86
CA ALA A 30 3.50 -13.61 16.66
C ALA A 30 3.19 -14.45 17.92
N PRO A 31 2.21 -15.36 17.88
CA PRO A 31 2.02 -16.29 18.98
C PRO A 31 3.27 -17.19 19.12
N PRO A 32 3.65 -17.55 20.36
CA PRO A 32 4.79 -18.44 20.58
C PRO A 32 4.50 -19.86 20.03
N PRO A 33 5.53 -20.60 19.59
CA PRO A 33 5.38 -22.01 19.23
C PRO A 33 4.93 -22.84 20.45
N ALA A 34 4.07 -23.84 20.22
CA ALA A 34 3.47 -24.64 21.29
C ALA A 34 4.48 -25.52 22.06
N SER A 35 5.66 -25.77 21.49
CA SER A 35 6.72 -26.61 22.05
C SER A 35 7.59 -25.93 23.12
N ASP A 36 7.45 -24.61 23.32
CA ASP A 36 8.31 -23.85 24.22
C ASP A 36 7.74 -23.78 25.65
N GLU A 37 8.62 -23.81 26.65
CA GLU A 37 8.23 -23.52 28.03
C GLU A 37 8.00 -22.01 28.21
N ILE A 38 6.74 -21.61 28.02
CA ILE A 38 6.33 -20.21 27.96
C ILE A 38 6.07 -19.61 29.35
N VAL A 39 6.59 -18.40 29.57
CA VAL A 39 6.21 -17.51 30.67
C VAL A 39 5.67 -16.20 30.13
N TYR A 40 4.38 -15.94 30.35
CA TYR A 40 3.72 -14.71 29.93
C TYR A 40 4.08 -13.52 30.82
N VAL A 41 4.30 -12.36 30.21
CA VAL A 41 4.55 -11.11 30.93
C VAL A 41 3.49 -10.08 30.60
N LEU A 42 2.84 -9.55 31.63
CA LEU A 42 1.87 -8.47 31.52
C LEU A 42 2.45 -7.18 32.12
N PRO A 43 2.18 -5.99 31.55
CA PRO A 43 2.81 -4.75 32.02
C PRO A 43 2.36 -4.36 33.44
N ASN A 44 1.05 -4.44 33.70
CA ASN A 44 0.43 -4.01 34.95
C ASN A 44 -0.52 -5.08 35.50
N ARG A 45 -0.73 -5.09 36.82
CA ARG A 45 -1.64 -6.03 37.48
C ARG A 45 -3.10 -5.76 37.07
N SER A 46 -3.67 -6.63 36.24
CA SER A 46 -5.06 -6.61 35.80
C SER A 46 -5.61 -8.04 35.76
N LEU A 47 -6.74 -8.27 36.44
CA LEU A 47 -7.43 -9.57 36.37
C LEU A 47 -8.10 -9.75 35.01
N ALA A 48 -8.66 -8.68 34.44
CA ALA A 48 -9.29 -8.70 33.13
C ALA A 48 -8.30 -9.11 32.04
N ASP A 49 -7.10 -8.49 32.01
CA ASP A 49 -6.06 -8.80 31.03
C ASP A 49 -5.60 -10.27 31.15
N LEU A 50 -5.50 -10.76 32.39
CA LEU A 50 -5.14 -12.16 32.65
C LEU A 50 -6.24 -13.14 32.23
N LEU A 51 -7.52 -12.81 32.44
CA LEU A 51 -8.65 -13.63 31.99
C LEU A 51 -8.74 -13.67 30.47
N LEU A 52 -8.53 -12.53 29.81
CA LEU A 52 -8.50 -12.47 28.35
C LEU A 52 -7.34 -13.29 27.78
N LEU A 53 -6.14 -13.14 28.34
CA LEU A 53 -4.99 -13.95 27.97
C LEU A 53 -5.27 -15.45 28.16
N ASP A 54 -5.92 -15.86 29.26
CA ASP A 54 -6.28 -17.26 29.48
C ASP A 54 -7.26 -17.79 28.42
N VAL A 55 -8.29 -17.01 28.09
CA VAL A 55 -9.25 -17.37 27.01
C VAL A 55 -8.54 -17.49 25.66
N VAL A 56 -7.71 -16.51 25.29
CA VAL A 56 -7.00 -16.49 24.01
C VAL A 56 -5.94 -17.59 23.93
N ALA A 57 -5.12 -17.77 24.97
CA ALA A 57 -4.11 -18.82 25.03
C ALA A 57 -4.75 -20.20 24.88
N THR A 58 -5.84 -20.48 25.62
CA THR A 58 -6.57 -21.75 25.48
C THR A 58 -7.10 -21.94 24.06
N ALA A 59 -7.65 -20.88 23.44
CA ALA A 59 -8.19 -20.96 22.08
C ALA A 59 -7.12 -21.18 21.00
N GLN A 60 -5.87 -20.77 21.25
CA GLN A 60 -4.73 -21.00 20.36
C GLN A 60 -3.91 -22.24 20.75
N ALA A 61 -4.45 -23.14 21.56
CA ALA A 61 -3.77 -24.34 22.07
C ALA A 61 -2.44 -24.04 22.80
N LEU A 62 -2.30 -22.85 23.40
CA LEU A 62 -1.15 -22.47 24.21
C LEU A 62 -1.37 -22.81 25.69
N PRO A 63 -0.31 -23.06 26.48
CA PRO A 63 -0.41 -23.33 27.90
C PRO A 63 -1.17 -22.23 28.66
N ALA A 64 -2.12 -22.61 29.51
CA ALA A 64 -2.90 -21.62 30.25
C ALA A 64 -1.99 -20.84 31.22
N PRO A 65 -2.15 -19.52 31.40
CA PRO A 65 -1.31 -18.73 32.31
C PRO A 65 -1.29 -19.27 33.74
N ARG A 66 -2.41 -19.87 34.17
CA ARG A 66 -2.55 -20.44 35.52
C ARG A 66 -2.07 -21.88 35.66
N GLN A 67 -1.72 -22.55 34.55
CA GLN A 67 -1.12 -23.88 34.58
C GLN A 67 0.22 -23.82 35.31
N ARG A 68 0.57 -24.91 36.01
CA ARG A 68 1.88 -25.05 36.64
C ARG A 68 2.94 -25.06 35.55
N LEU A 69 4.04 -24.36 35.81
CA LEU A 69 5.29 -24.59 35.08
C LEU A 69 5.94 -25.75 35.83
N GLU A 70 6.20 -26.88 35.18
CA GLU A 70 6.72 -28.07 35.87
C GLU A 70 8.25 -28.08 35.83
N VAL A 71 8.79 -27.65 34.69
CA VAL A 71 10.22 -27.41 34.46
C VAL A 71 10.86 -26.48 35.50
N LEU A 72 10.12 -25.51 35.99
CA LEU A 72 10.52 -24.61 37.06
C LEU A 72 9.52 -24.78 38.19
N ASP A 73 9.91 -24.94 39.45
CA ASP A 73 8.97 -25.09 40.57
C ASP A 73 8.18 -23.78 40.83
N GLU A 74 7.22 -23.51 39.95
CA GLU A 74 6.40 -22.31 39.91
C GLU A 74 4.96 -22.70 39.55
N GLY A 75 4.04 -22.46 40.50
CA GLY A 75 2.64 -22.82 40.33
C GLY A 75 1.87 -22.07 39.22
N ARG A 76 2.49 -21.16 38.46
CA ARG A 76 1.87 -20.36 37.37
C ARG A 76 2.88 -19.90 36.33
N ARG A 77 2.46 -19.84 35.06
CA ARG A 77 3.21 -19.43 33.87
C ARG A 77 3.11 -17.93 33.51
N PHE A 78 2.89 -17.03 34.46
CA PHE A 78 2.87 -15.57 34.16
C PHE A 78 3.41 -14.71 35.27
N PHE A 79 3.84 -13.47 34.97
CA PHE A 79 4.00 -12.43 35.99
C PHE A 79 3.66 -11.03 35.47
N PHE A 80 3.41 -10.11 36.41
CA PHE A 80 3.25 -8.69 36.11
C PHE A 80 4.57 -7.96 36.29
N LEU A 81 4.97 -7.16 35.31
CA LEU A 81 6.24 -6.45 35.29
C LEU A 81 6.28 -5.33 36.34
N ASN A 82 5.28 -4.46 36.35
CA ASN A 82 5.20 -3.34 37.28
C ASN A 82 4.39 -3.71 38.54
N ARG A 83 4.87 -3.29 39.72
CA ARG A 83 4.12 -3.38 40.98
C ARG A 83 3.82 -1.98 41.53
N PRO A 84 2.58 -1.69 41.93
CA PRO A 84 2.29 -0.48 42.70
C PRO A 84 2.98 -0.56 44.07
N THR A 85 3.53 0.56 44.56
CA THR A 85 4.11 0.67 45.90
C THR A 85 3.54 1.88 46.66
N GLY A 86 3.48 1.78 47.98
CA GLY A 86 2.98 2.82 48.89
C GLY A 86 1.45 2.82 49.09
N TRP A 87 0.98 3.52 50.13
CA TRP A 87 -0.44 3.67 50.49
C TRP A 87 -1.26 4.20 49.30
N ARG A 88 -0.73 5.19 48.56
CA ARG A 88 -1.38 5.78 47.37
C ARG A 88 -1.28 4.92 46.09
N ARG A 89 -0.86 3.64 46.18
CA ARG A 89 -0.72 2.68 45.07
C ARG A 89 -0.08 3.28 43.79
N ARG A 90 0.95 4.12 43.94
CA ARG A 90 1.68 4.67 42.78
C ARG A 90 2.54 3.57 42.16
N HIS A 91 2.47 3.40 40.84
CA HIS A 91 3.35 2.48 40.11
C HIS A 91 4.77 3.04 40.16
N THR A 92 5.60 2.58 41.09
CA THR A 92 7.02 2.98 41.12
C THR A 92 7.88 1.94 40.39
N MET A 93 8.89 2.42 39.68
CA MET A 93 9.82 1.61 38.88
C MET A 93 10.84 0.83 39.74
N ARG A 94 10.73 0.91 41.08
CA ARG A 94 11.77 0.47 42.03
C ARG A 94 11.74 -1.02 42.37
N ARG A 95 10.63 -1.74 42.12
CA ARG A 95 10.51 -3.18 42.46
C ARG A 95 10.07 -4.04 41.28
N THR A 96 10.88 -5.03 40.99
CA THR A 96 10.67 -6.12 40.03
C THR A 96 9.83 -7.26 40.61
N SER A 97 9.25 -8.08 39.74
CA SER A 97 8.40 -9.20 40.16
C SER A 97 9.17 -10.22 41.00
N ALA A 98 8.61 -10.61 42.15
CA ALA A 98 9.18 -11.67 42.97
C ALA A 98 9.26 -13.02 42.22
N ARG A 99 8.32 -13.29 41.29
CA ARG A 99 8.33 -14.50 40.46
C ARG A 99 9.44 -14.46 39.43
N MET A 100 9.64 -13.33 38.76
CA MET A 100 10.76 -13.14 37.83
C MET A 100 12.09 -13.44 38.51
N ARG A 101 12.29 -12.94 39.74
CA ARG A 101 13.50 -13.23 40.55
C ARG A 101 13.65 -14.69 40.94
N ARG A 102 12.56 -15.43 41.14
CA ARG A 102 12.63 -16.87 41.47
C ARG A 102 12.94 -17.70 40.22
N ILE A 103 12.22 -17.45 39.13
CA ILE A 103 12.47 -18.05 37.81
C ILE A 103 13.93 -17.88 37.41
N GLN A 104 14.45 -16.65 37.48
CA GLN A 104 15.84 -16.38 37.12
C GLN A 104 16.86 -17.08 38.03
N ARG A 105 16.55 -17.27 39.32
CA ARG A 105 17.42 -18.02 40.24
C ARG A 105 17.41 -19.51 39.93
N GLN A 106 16.26 -20.08 39.57
CA GLN A 106 16.13 -21.49 39.19
C GLN A 106 16.83 -21.77 37.86
N LEU A 107 16.63 -20.92 36.84
CA LEU A 107 17.28 -21.04 35.52
C LEU A 107 18.81 -20.93 35.55
N ARG A 108 19.39 -20.35 36.62
CA ARG A 108 20.84 -20.32 36.83
C ARG A 108 21.39 -21.58 37.51
N LYS A 109 20.56 -22.26 38.31
CA LYS A 109 20.96 -23.42 39.11
C LYS A 109 20.80 -24.74 38.36
N SER A 110 19.92 -24.78 37.38
CA SER A 110 19.58 -25.98 36.62
C SER A 110 20.11 -25.89 35.18
N GLN A 111 20.51 -27.01 34.57
CA GLN A 111 20.50 -27.19 33.10
C GLN A 111 19.04 -27.25 32.58
N ALA A 112 18.17 -26.37 33.09
CA ALA A 112 16.76 -26.39 32.79
C ALA A 112 16.53 -26.09 31.29
N PRO A 113 15.48 -26.67 30.70
CA PRO A 113 15.15 -26.44 29.30
C PRO A 113 14.87 -24.95 29.01
N ALA A 114 14.94 -24.61 27.72
CA ALA A 114 14.84 -23.24 27.25
C ALA A 114 13.46 -22.64 27.61
N VAL A 115 13.46 -21.72 28.58
CA VAL A 115 12.26 -20.95 28.93
C VAL A 115 12.17 -19.69 28.08
N THR A 116 11.00 -19.45 27.50
CA THR A 116 10.73 -18.33 26.61
C THR A 116 9.79 -17.32 27.27
N LEU A 117 10.21 -16.06 27.34
CA LEU A 117 9.38 -14.94 27.79
C LEU A 117 8.47 -14.47 26.65
N VAL A 118 7.16 -14.39 26.92
CA VAL A 118 6.18 -13.90 25.96
C VAL A 118 5.50 -12.65 26.54
N PRO A 119 5.96 -11.44 26.17
CA PRO A 119 5.28 -10.22 26.57
C PRO A 119 3.92 -10.13 25.90
N VAL A 120 2.89 -9.72 26.65
CA VAL A 120 1.51 -9.60 26.18
C VAL A 120 0.98 -8.21 26.51
N SER A 121 0.53 -7.49 25.50
CA SER A 121 -0.21 -6.24 25.65
C SER A 121 -1.70 -6.49 25.46
N VAL A 122 -2.53 -5.92 26.34
CA VAL A 122 -3.98 -5.96 26.20
C VAL A 122 -4.51 -4.52 26.15
N PHE A 123 -5.39 -4.25 25.19
CA PHE A 123 -6.05 -2.97 25.01
C PHE A 123 -7.58 -3.16 25.03
N TRP A 124 -8.23 -2.57 26.02
CA TRP A 124 -9.68 -2.61 26.21
C TRP A 124 -10.30 -1.29 25.75
N GLY A 125 -10.84 -1.24 24.55
CA GLY A 125 -11.24 0.02 23.91
C GLY A 125 -10.01 0.86 23.58
N ARG A 126 -9.68 1.05 22.31
CA ARG A 126 -8.45 1.77 21.91
C ARG A 126 -8.53 3.30 22.10
N ALA A 127 -9.38 3.76 23.01
CA ALA A 127 -9.49 5.14 23.43
C ALA A 127 -8.25 5.56 24.22
N ALA A 128 -7.55 6.58 23.72
CA ALA A 128 -6.47 7.24 24.45
C ALA A 128 -6.97 7.81 25.79
N ASP A 129 -6.53 7.18 26.88
CA ASP A 129 -6.33 7.67 28.26
C ASP A 129 -7.41 8.48 29.02
N LYS A 130 -8.54 8.87 28.42
CA LYS A 130 -9.66 9.51 29.14
C LYS A 130 -10.62 8.53 29.82
N GLU A 131 -10.33 7.24 29.67
CA GLU A 131 -11.14 6.13 30.14
C GLU A 131 -10.61 5.47 31.42
N ARG A 132 -9.56 6.05 32.03
CA ARG A 132 -8.93 5.54 33.27
C ARG A 132 -9.84 5.55 34.50
N SER A 133 -10.97 6.26 34.49
CA SER A 133 -11.89 6.37 35.63
C SER A 133 -12.97 5.28 35.66
N TRP A 134 -13.46 4.80 34.51
CA TRP A 134 -14.63 3.90 34.47
C TRP A 134 -14.27 2.40 34.54
N LEU A 135 -13.16 1.96 33.93
CA LEU A 135 -12.71 0.55 33.97
C LEU A 135 -12.06 0.15 35.30
N ARG A 136 -11.46 1.09 36.04
CA ARG A 136 -10.98 0.82 37.41
C ARG A 136 -12.12 0.44 38.36
N SER A 137 -13.35 0.86 38.07
CA SER A 137 -14.55 0.47 38.84
C SER A 137 -15.02 -0.97 38.57
N LEU A 138 -14.51 -1.65 37.52
CA LEU A 138 -14.86 -3.05 37.22
C LEU A 138 -14.12 -4.06 38.09
N VAL A 139 -12.97 -3.69 38.66
CA VAL A 139 -12.05 -4.62 39.35
C VAL A 139 -11.40 -4.00 40.62
N SER A 140 -11.82 -2.80 41.05
CA SER A 140 -11.42 -2.31 42.36
C SER A 140 -12.10 -3.17 43.44
N GLU A 141 -11.35 -3.52 44.49
CA GLU A 141 -11.84 -4.25 45.68
C GLU A 141 -12.89 -3.46 46.49
N SER A 142 -13.33 -2.28 46.01
CA SER A 142 -14.38 -1.48 46.63
C SER A 142 -15.74 -1.91 46.09
N TRP A 143 -16.48 -2.68 46.89
CA TRP A 143 -17.84 -3.15 46.65
C TRP A 143 -18.90 -2.02 46.72
N GLY A 144 -18.66 -0.90 46.04
CA GLY A 144 -19.56 0.28 46.02
C GLY A 144 -20.29 0.45 44.68
N THR A 145 -21.56 0.05 44.65
CA THR A 145 -22.69 0.69 43.93
C THR A 145 -22.51 1.22 42.48
N SER A 146 -21.74 0.56 41.59
CA SER A 146 -21.95 0.70 40.14
C SER A 146 -22.84 -0.43 39.59
N SER A 147 -24.00 -0.06 39.03
CA SER A 147 -25.04 -0.98 38.55
C SER A 147 -24.47 -2.05 37.60
N ARG A 148 -24.77 -3.33 37.88
CA ARG A 148 -24.37 -4.51 37.08
C ARG A 148 -24.74 -4.38 35.61
N LEU A 149 -25.82 -3.65 35.31
CA LEU A 149 -26.31 -3.39 33.95
C LEU A 149 -25.36 -2.49 33.16
N ARG A 150 -24.86 -1.40 33.76
CA ARG A 150 -23.92 -0.47 33.10
C ARG A 150 -22.57 -1.16 32.80
N ARG A 151 -22.17 -2.12 33.64
CA ARG A 151 -20.96 -2.97 33.48
C ARG A 151 -21.11 -3.98 32.34
N LEU A 152 -22.28 -4.62 32.24
CA LEU A 152 -22.65 -5.51 31.13
C LEU A 152 -22.75 -4.74 29.80
N LEU A 153 -23.39 -3.57 29.82
CA LEU A 153 -23.54 -2.69 28.65
C LEU A 153 -22.19 -2.19 28.12
N GLY A 154 -21.23 -1.84 28.98
CA GLY A 154 -19.88 -1.45 28.54
C GLY A 154 -19.12 -2.58 27.82
N LEU A 155 -19.26 -3.82 28.30
CA LEU A 155 -18.69 -5.01 27.65
C LEU A 155 -19.42 -5.38 26.35
N LEU A 156 -20.75 -5.22 26.31
CA LEU A 156 -21.54 -5.41 25.09
C LEU A 156 -21.22 -4.35 24.03
N LEU A 157 -21.06 -3.10 24.43
CA LEU A 157 -20.73 -1.99 23.54
C LEU A 157 -19.29 -2.10 23.00
N SER A 158 -18.33 -2.56 23.80
CA SER A 158 -16.91 -2.71 23.38
C SER A 158 -16.52 -4.13 22.99
N ARG A 159 -17.49 -5.03 22.76
CA ARG A 159 -17.31 -6.46 22.48
C ARG A 159 -16.26 -6.78 21.40
N LYS A 160 -16.17 -5.97 20.35
CA LYS A 160 -15.26 -6.16 19.21
C LYS A 160 -14.01 -5.26 19.25
N ASP A 161 -13.90 -4.35 20.21
CA ASP A 161 -12.77 -3.40 20.31
C ASP A 161 -11.85 -3.78 21.48
N VAL A 162 -11.49 -5.07 21.53
CA VAL A 162 -10.52 -5.63 22.47
C VAL A 162 -9.38 -6.19 21.64
N LEU A 163 -8.16 -5.70 21.89
CA LEU A 163 -6.96 -6.15 21.19
C LEU A 163 -6.02 -6.84 22.18
N LEU A 164 -5.60 -8.06 21.85
CA LEU A 164 -4.52 -8.75 22.53
C LEU A 164 -3.36 -8.92 21.56
N HIS A 165 -2.19 -8.40 21.95
CA HIS A 165 -0.98 -8.47 21.12
C HIS A 165 0.09 -9.34 21.79
N PHE A 166 0.49 -10.40 21.09
CA PHE A 166 1.65 -11.22 21.46
C PHE A 166 2.91 -10.59 20.87
N HIS A 167 3.80 -10.14 21.75
CA HIS A 167 5.10 -9.63 21.31
C HIS A 167 6.00 -10.79 20.90
N ARG A 168 7.01 -10.50 20.07
CA ARG A 168 8.02 -11.49 19.67
C ARG A 168 8.60 -12.21 20.90
N PRO A 169 8.50 -13.55 20.96
CA PRO A 169 9.01 -14.34 22.07
C PRO A 169 10.51 -14.08 22.30
N LEU A 170 10.92 -14.14 23.56
CA LEU A 170 12.27 -13.83 24.00
C LEU A 170 12.85 -15.02 24.76
N PRO A 171 13.83 -15.76 24.22
CA PRO A 171 14.53 -16.78 24.97
C PRO A 171 15.19 -16.16 26.21
N TRP A 172 14.87 -16.67 27.41
CA TRP A 172 15.36 -16.08 28.66
C TRP A 172 16.89 -16.13 28.74
N ARG A 173 17.48 -17.22 28.24
CA ARG A 173 18.93 -17.46 28.21
C ARG A 173 19.68 -16.33 27.51
N ASP A 174 19.19 -15.88 26.36
CA ASP A 174 19.83 -14.82 25.57
C ASP A 174 19.83 -13.47 26.28
N LEU A 175 18.76 -13.18 27.02
CA LEU A 175 18.64 -11.95 27.79
C LEU A 175 19.59 -11.90 29.00
N ALA A 176 19.88 -13.06 29.59
CA ALA A 176 20.68 -13.21 30.80
C ALA A 176 22.17 -13.57 30.55
N ARG A 177 22.54 -13.85 29.29
CA ARG A 177 23.89 -14.29 28.90
C ARG A 177 24.97 -13.29 29.34
N GLY A 178 26.00 -13.80 30.02
CA GLY A 178 27.17 -13.02 30.45
C GLY A 178 26.91 -11.99 31.56
N LEU A 179 25.75 -12.04 32.23
CA LEU A 179 25.37 -11.06 33.25
C LEU A 179 25.17 -11.68 34.63
N ASP A 180 25.52 -10.92 35.67
CA ASP A 180 25.14 -11.23 37.05
C ASP A 180 23.59 -11.21 37.20
N ALA A 181 23.07 -11.82 38.28
CA ALA A 181 21.63 -11.95 38.46
C ALA A 181 20.92 -10.58 38.51
N ALA A 182 21.49 -9.60 39.21
CA ALA A 182 20.90 -8.29 39.38
C ALA A 182 20.93 -7.44 38.09
N ARG A 183 21.96 -7.58 37.26
CA ARG A 183 22.11 -6.91 35.96
C ARG A 183 21.20 -7.53 34.93
N ALA A 184 21.14 -8.86 34.83
CA ALA A 184 20.20 -9.57 33.96
C ALA A 184 18.76 -9.20 34.30
N GLU A 185 18.41 -9.14 35.60
CA GLU A 185 17.09 -8.73 36.05
C GLU A 185 16.74 -7.31 35.59
N ARG A 186 17.64 -6.34 35.83
CA ARG A 186 17.46 -4.95 35.40
C ARG A 186 17.36 -4.81 33.88
N ARG A 187 18.18 -5.54 33.13
CA ARG A 187 18.15 -5.56 31.66
C ARG A 187 16.82 -6.07 31.13
N ILE A 188 16.37 -7.24 31.60
CA ILE A 188 15.10 -7.84 31.18
C ILE A 188 13.94 -6.89 31.51
N ALA A 189 13.89 -6.36 32.73
CA ALA A 189 12.84 -5.43 33.14
C ALA A 189 12.84 -4.14 32.30
N ARG A 190 14.01 -3.56 32.02
CA ARG A 190 14.14 -2.36 31.17
C ARG A 190 13.68 -2.64 29.74
N LEU A 191 14.13 -3.74 29.14
CA LEU A 191 13.76 -4.14 27.78
C LEU A 191 12.25 -4.33 27.65
N LEU A 192 11.62 -5.05 28.60
CA LEU A 192 10.17 -5.27 28.60
C LEU A 192 9.40 -3.95 28.74
N ARG A 193 9.85 -3.02 29.60
CA ARG A 193 9.21 -1.69 29.72
C ARG A 193 9.28 -0.90 28.42
N VAL A 194 10.43 -0.91 27.75
CA VAL A 194 10.59 -0.23 26.46
C VAL A 194 9.65 -0.85 25.43
N ARG A 195 9.60 -2.19 25.31
CA ARG A 195 8.66 -2.89 24.41
C ARG A 195 7.21 -2.55 24.68
N PHE A 196 6.76 -2.59 25.93
CA PHE A 196 5.37 -2.24 26.27
C PHE A 196 5.04 -0.78 25.96
N ARG A 197 5.97 0.15 26.22
CA ARG A 197 5.79 1.58 25.90
C ARG A 197 5.69 1.79 24.39
N ASN A 198 6.62 1.21 23.64
CA ASN A 198 6.69 1.32 22.20
C ASN A 198 5.46 0.71 21.52
N GLN A 199 5.04 -0.49 21.92
CA GLN A 199 3.81 -1.11 21.42
C GLN A 199 2.58 -0.27 21.75
N ARG A 200 2.50 0.30 22.96
CA ARG A 200 1.39 1.20 23.32
C ARG A 200 1.34 2.41 22.40
N GLN A 201 2.48 3.02 22.09
CA GLN A 201 2.56 4.14 21.17
C GLN A 201 2.23 3.72 19.72
N ALA A 202 2.66 2.54 19.27
CA ALA A 202 2.33 2.02 17.95
C ALA A 202 0.82 1.78 17.76
N THR A 203 0.14 1.28 18.79
CA THR A 203 -1.29 0.96 18.76
C THR A 203 -2.19 2.17 19.00
N LEU A 204 -1.88 3.02 19.98
CA LEU A 204 -2.76 4.14 20.39
C LEU A 204 -2.33 5.49 19.84
N GLY A 205 -1.10 5.58 19.31
CA GLY A 205 -0.44 6.83 19.03
C GLY A 205 0.16 7.49 20.29
N PRO A 206 0.91 8.60 20.11
CA PRO A 206 1.32 9.45 21.21
C PRO A 206 0.11 10.11 21.88
N ASP A 207 0.31 10.67 23.07
CA ASP A 207 -0.76 11.36 23.80
C ASP A 207 -1.33 12.49 22.94
N LEU A 208 -2.65 12.48 22.75
CA LEU A 208 -3.37 13.44 21.93
C LEU A 208 -3.35 14.80 22.64
N SER A 209 -2.32 15.60 22.38
CA SER A 209 -2.33 17.00 22.81
C SER A 209 -3.56 17.66 22.22
N HIS A 210 -4.36 18.33 23.05
CA HIS A 210 -5.54 19.07 22.60
C HIS A 210 -5.19 19.88 21.35
N ARG A 211 -5.99 19.77 20.28
CA ARG A 211 -5.77 20.45 18.98
C ARG A 211 -5.32 21.90 19.13
N ARG A 212 -5.88 22.63 20.11
CA ARG A 212 -5.49 23.99 20.47
C ARG A 212 -4.01 24.11 20.86
N THR A 213 -3.48 23.21 21.69
CA THR A 213 -2.06 23.19 22.10
C THR A 213 -1.13 22.92 20.93
N LEU A 214 -1.50 22.02 20.01
CA LEU A 214 -0.73 21.80 18.78
C LEU A 214 -0.71 23.06 17.92
N ILE A 215 -1.87 23.68 17.69
CA ILE A 215 -1.98 24.92 16.91
C ILE A 215 -1.13 26.04 17.53
N GLN A 216 -1.19 26.24 18.85
CA GLN A 216 -0.38 27.27 19.51
C GLN A 216 1.12 27.03 19.34
N ARG A 217 1.57 25.76 19.40
CA ARG A 217 2.98 25.44 19.12
C ARG A 217 3.39 25.73 17.67
N VAL A 218 2.51 25.45 16.71
CA VAL A 218 2.75 25.75 15.28
C VAL A 218 2.88 27.26 15.08
N LEU A 219 1.95 28.04 15.61
CA LEU A 219 1.96 29.51 15.50
C LEU A 219 3.13 30.16 16.23
N ALA A 220 3.63 29.54 17.30
CA ALA A 220 4.80 30.00 18.04
C ALA A 220 6.14 29.62 17.40
N SER A 221 6.14 28.82 16.34
CA SER A 221 7.38 28.33 15.72
C SER A 221 8.17 29.48 15.03
N PRO A 222 9.51 29.41 15.00
CA PRO A 222 10.33 30.39 14.31
C PRO A 222 9.99 30.51 12.82
N GLN A 223 9.73 29.39 12.15
CA GLN A 223 9.43 29.34 10.71
C GLN A 223 8.12 30.09 10.37
N VAL A 224 7.06 29.87 11.16
CA VAL A 224 5.77 30.56 10.95
C VAL A 224 5.90 32.04 11.29
N ARG A 225 6.63 32.40 12.36
CA ARG A 225 6.88 33.80 12.72
C ARG A 225 7.70 34.54 11.65
N ALA A 226 8.70 33.88 11.08
CA ALA A 226 9.51 34.43 10.00
C ALA A 226 8.67 34.65 8.73
N ALA A 227 7.80 33.71 8.36
CA ALA A 227 6.89 33.88 7.23
C ALA A 227 5.91 35.05 7.42
N ILE A 228 5.37 35.22 8.64
CA ILE A 228 4.52 36.35 9.00
C ILE A 228 5.30 37.68 8.88
N ALA A 229 6.54 37.73 9.38
CA ALA A 229 7.38 38.93 9.31
C ALA A 229 7.80 39.27 7.87
N ALA A 230 8.11 38.26 7.06
CA ALA A 230 8.46 38.45 5.65
C ALA A 230 7.28 39.04 4.84
N GLU A 231 6.06 38.54 5.08
CA GLU A 231 4.86 39.08 4.43
C GLU A 231 4.55 40.51 4.90
N ALA A 232 4.92 40.87 6.14
CA ALA A 232 4.82 42.24 6.65
C ALA A 232 5.86 43.20 6.05
N LYS A 233 6.78 42.73 5.18
CA LYS A 233 7.74 43.55 4.42
C LYS A 233 8.53 44.56 5.27
N GLY A 234 8.96 44.15 6.46
CA GLY A 234 9.73 45.01 7.38
C GLY A 234 8.88 45.95 8.26
N GLN A 235 7.55 45.93 8.12
CA GLN A 235 6.62 46.59 9.04
C GLN A 235 6.23 45.65 10.20
N PRO A 236 5.73 46.17 11.34
CA PRO A 236 5.16 45.33 12.38
C PRO A 236 3.99 44.50 11.83
N ALA A 237 3.99 43.20 12.15
CA ALA A 237 2.96 42.29 11.68
C ALA A 237 1.58 42.72 12.18
N GLN A 238 0.70 43.07 11.25
CA GLN A 238 -0.69 43.41 11.54
C GLN A 238 -1.46 42.20 12.14
N PRO A 239 -2.51 42.44 12.96
CA PRO A 239 -3.37 41.38 13.50
C PRO A 239 -3.95 40.45 12.42
N ALA A 240 -4.14 40.96 11.21
CA ALA A 240 -4.63 40.19 10.07
C ALA A 240 -3.70 39.02 9.68
N HIS A 241 -2.37 39.20 9.70
CA HIS A 241 -1.43 38.12 9.35
C HIS A 241 -1.48 36.99 10.40
N HIS A 242 -1.54 37.34 11.68
CA HIS A 242 -1.70 36.37 12.76
C HIS A 242 -3.06 35.64 12.69
N ALA A 243 -4.14 36.37 12.37
CA ALA A 243 -5.45 35.79 12.18
C ALA A 243 -5.47 34.82 10.97
N ARG A 244 -4.79 35.15 9.88
CA ARG A 244 -4.63 34.30 8.69
C ARG A 244 -3.85 33.03 9.03
N ALA A 245 -2.71 33.12 9.71
CA ALA A 245 -1.94 31.97 10.16
C ALA A 245 -2.76 31.06 11.08
N ARG A 246 -3.50 31.66 12.02
CA ARG A 246 -4.42 30.92 12.92
C ARG A 246 -5.52 30.23 12.13
N LYS A 247 -6.18 30.91 11.19
CA LYS A 247 -7.21 30.33 10.32
C LYS A 247 -6.66 29.14 9.53
N ALA A 248 -5.46 29.27 8.96
CA ALA A 248 -4.77 28.18 8.25
C ALA A 248 -4.50 26.98 9.19
N ALA A 249 -3.93 27.24 10.38
CA ALA A 249 -3.62 26.18 11.34
C ALA A 249 -4.87 25.43 11.82
N PHE A 250 -5.99 26.13 12.06
CA PHE A 250 -7.26 25.49 12.36
C PHE A 250 -7.82 24.73 11.15
N ALA A 251 -7.78 25.30 9.95
CA ALA A 251 -8.30 24.63 8.76
C ALA A 251 -7.57 23.30 8.48
N ILE A 252 -6.24 23.30 8.66
CA ILE A 252 -5.39 22.12 8.45
C ILE A 252 -5.61 21.10 9.57
N ALA A 253 -5.41 21.47 10.83
CA ALA A 253 -5.21 20.51 11.92
C ALA A 253 -6.38 19.52 12.11
N ALA A 254 -6.05 18.23 12.12
CA ALA A 254 -6.96 17.13 12.47
C ALA A 254 -7.49 17.24 13.92
N ASN A 255 -8.59 16.53 14.21
CA ASN A 255 -9.21 16.51 15.53
C ASN A 255 -9.66 15.10 15.92
N MET A 256 -8.69 14.20 16.15
CA MET A 256 -8.96 12.79 16.43
C MET A 256 -9.94 12.60 17.60
N SER A 257 -10.97 11.80 17.35
CA SER A 257 -12.10 11.56 18.23
C SER A 257 -12.47 10.08 18.21
N PHE A 258 -12.37 9.42 19.36
CA PHE A 258 -12.67 7.99 19.46
C PHE A 258 -14.12 7.62 19.12
N PRO A 259 -15.16 8.40 19.50
CA PRO A 259 -16.52 8.17 19.01
C PRO A 259 -16.63 8.17 17.49
N ALA A 260 -15.93 9.09 16.81
CA ALA A 260 -15.91 9.16 15.36
C ALA A 260 -15.28 7.89 14.76
N MET A 261 -14.13 7.46 15.30
CA MET A 261 -13.44 6.24 14.87
C MET A 261 -14.34 5.01 15.00
N ARG A 262 -15.07 4.86 16.11
CA ARG A 262 -15.97 3.71 16.33
C ARG A 262 -17.16 3.67 15.39
N VAL A 263 -17.74 4.84 15.08
CA VAL A 263 -18.83 4.93 14.10
C VAL A 263 -18.32 4.52 12.72
N LEU A 264 -17.17 5.06 12.33
CA LEU A 264 -16.55 4.76 11.05
C LEU A 264 -16.12 3.30 10.94
N ASP A 265 -15.49 2.74 11.98
CA ASP A 265 -15.06 1.34 12.05
C ASP A 265 -16.23 0.37 11.87
N ARG A 266 -17.38 0.64 12.49
CA ARG A 266 -18.58 -0.18 12.31
C ARG A 266 -19.14 -0.08 10.90
N PHE A 267 -19.18 1.13 10.33
CA PHE A 267 -19.59 1.32 8.95
C PHE A 267 -18.65 0.58 7.99
N LEU A 268 -17.34 0.75 8.14
CA LEU A 268 -16.34 0.13 7.27
C LEU A 268 -16.34 -1.40 7.41
N THR A 269 -16.49 -1.93 8.63
CA THR A 269 -16.67 -3.38 8.83
C THR A 269 -17.87 -3.90 8.05
N TRP A 270 -19.02 -3.20 8.11
CA TRP A 270 -20.19 -3.56 7.31
C TRP A 270 -19.89 -3.44 5.81
N PHE A 271 -19.29 -2.33 5.38
CA PHE A 271 -19.01 -2.05 3.98
C PHE A 271 -18.11 -3.14 3.36
N TRP A 272 -17.01 -3.48 4.03
CA TRP A 272 -16.04 -4.47 3.57
C TRP A 272 -16.50 -5.93 3.67
N SER A 273 -17.57 -6.21 4.42
CA SER A 273 -18.13 -7.57 4.54
C SER A 273 -19.46 -7.76 3.82
N ARG A 274 -20.12 -6.67 3.42
CA ARG A 274 -21.45 -6.72 2.79
C ARG A 274 -21.46 -6.20 1.36
N ILE A 275 -20.64 -5.21 1.03
CA ILE A 275 -20.49 -4.67 -0.33
C ILE A 275 -19.33 -5.37 -1.04
N TYR A 276 -18.24 -5.59 -0.32
CA TYR A 276 -17.13 -6.44 -0.71
C TYR A 276 -17.15 -7.75 0.09
N ASP A 277 -16.45 -8.77 -0.41
CA ASP A 277 -16.31 -10.11 0.18
C ASP A 277 -15.18 -10.20 1.22
N GLY A 278 -14.59 -9.06 1.58
CA GLY A 278 -13.51 -8.95 2.55
C GLY A 278 -12.32 -8.14 2.05
N VAL A 279 -11.33 -8.03 2.93
CA VAL A 279 -10.07 -7.34 2.67
C VAL A 279 -8.91 -8.30 2.92
N ALA A 280 -8.17 -8.63 1.87
CA ALA A 280 -6.92 -9.37 1.96
C ALA A 280 -5.76 -8.42 2.29
N VAL A 281 -4.84 -8.86 3.14
CA VAL A 281 -3.70 -8.07 3.60
C VAL A 281 -2.43 -8.89 3.42
N HIS A 282 -1.46 -8.35 2.68
CA HIS A 282 -0.20 -9.01 2.36
C HIS A 282 0.99 -8.15 2.80
N GLY A 283 2.05 -8.78 3.33
CA GLY A 283 3.32 -8.12 3.68
C GLY A 283 3.28 -7.22 4.91
N PHE A 284 2.28 -7.38 5.79
CA PHE A 284 2.08 -6.48 6.93
C PHE A 284 3.02 -6.76 8.12
N GLU A 285 3.62 -7.94 8.19
CA GLU A 285 4.38 -8.43 9.35
C GLU A 285 5.52 -7.46 9.71
N HIS A 286 6.28 -7.01 8.71
CA HIS A 286 7.38 -6.06 8.87
C HIS A 286 6.91 -4.68 9.32
N VAL A 287 5.70 -4.26 8.91
CA VAL A 287 5.12 -2.96 9.27
C VAL A 287 4.81 -2.90 10.76
N SER A 288 4.29 -4.00 11.33
CA SER A 288 4.00 -4.09 12.77
C SER A 288 5.27 -3.91 13.62
N ASP A 289 6.37 -4.55 13.23
CA ASP A 289 7.65 -4.45 13.94
C ASP A 289 8.26 -3.04 13.82
N LEU A 290 8.16 -2.43 12.64
CA LEU A 290 8.60 -1.06 12.42
C LEU A 290 7.78 -0.05 13.21
N ALA A 291 6.46 -0.24 13.36
CA ALA A 291 5.61 0.68 14.11
C ALA A 291 6.07 0.87 15.57
N ALA A 292 6.71 -0.15 16.16
CA ALA A 292 7.27 -0.09 17.50
C ALA A 292 8.58 0.72 17.61
N THR A 293 9.27 0.98 16.51
CA THR A 293 10.60 1.62 16.50
C THR A 293 10.64 2.93 15.70
N HIS A 294 9.87 3.01 14.62
CA HIS A 294 9.83 4.11 13.65
C HIS A 294 8.53 4.91 13.71
N THR A 295 8.58 6.16 13.23
CA THR A 295 7.39 6.91 12.81
C THR A 295 7.06 6.51 11.38
N LEU A 296 5.85 6.00 11.13
CA LEU A 296 5.49 5.47 9.82
C LEU A 296 4.81 6.51 8.94
N VAL A 297 5.22 6.59 7.68
CA VAL A 297 4.57 7.38 6.63
C VAL A 297 4.06 6.43 5.56
N PHE A 298 2.75 6.28 5.42
CA PHE A 298 2.15 5.43 4.41
C PHE A 298 1.98 6.19 3.09
N ALA A 299 2.41 5.56 2.01
CA ALA A 299 2.34 6.08 0.66
C ALA A 299 1.55 5.11 -0.25
N PRO A 300 0.21 5.07 -0.13
CA PRO A 300 -0.62 4.24 -0.98
C PRO A 300 -0.70 4.77 -2.43
N CYS A 301 -0.94 3.86 -3.39
CA CYS A 301 -1.48 4.25 -4.71
C CYS A 301 -2.94 4.70 -4.58
N HIS A 302 -3.44 5.53 -5.51
CA HIS A 302 -4.81 6.06 -5.44
C HIS A 302 -5.71 5.55 -6.56
N ARG A 303 -6.62 4.63 -6.22
CA ARG A 303 -7.55 3.94 -7.12
C ARG A 303 -9.02 4.31 -6.88
N SER A 304 -9.42 4.58 -5.64
CA SER A 304 -10.81 4.87 -5.24
C SER A 304 -10.87 5.94 -4.15
N HIS A 305 -12.01 6.63 -4.02
CA HIS A 305 -12.26 7.57 -2.93
C HIS A 305 -12.34 6.91 -1.55
N ILE A 306 -12.44 5.57 -1.48
CA ILE A 306 -12.48 4.86 -0.21
C ILE A 306 -11.09 4.40 0.26
N ASP A 307 -10.03 4.57 -0.55
CA ASP A 307 -8.68 4.03 -0.28
C ASP A 307 -8.12 4.45 1.08
N TYR A 308 -8.27 5.72 1.46
CA TYR A 308 -7.74 6.21 2.73
C TYR A 308 -8.53 5.69 3.94
N LEU A 309 -9.82 5.40 3.75
CA LEU A 309 -10.63 4.73 4.76
C LEU A 309 -10.26 3.25 4.85
N LEU A 310 -9.96 2.62 3.72
CA LEU A 310 -9.51 1.24 3.64
C LEU A 310 -8.20 1.04 4.39
N LEU A 311 -7.17 1.86 4.12
CA LEU A 311 -5.90 1.75 4.82
C LEU A 311 -6.07 2.02 6.32
N SER A 312 -6.82 3.06 6.69
CA SER A 312 -7.18 3.33 8.09
C SER A 312 -7.87 2.13 8.77
N TYR A 313 -8.83 1.50 8.07
CA TYR A 313 -9.53 0.32 8.54
C TYR A 313 -8.58 -0.86 8.77
N VAL A 314 -7.70 -1.14 7.80
CA VAL A 314 -6.71 -2.22 7.91
C VAL A 314 -5.75 -1.96 9.06
N LEU A 315 -5.17 -0.76 9.16
CA LEU A 315 -4.24 -0.41 10.25
C LEU A 315 -4.91 -0.55 11.62
N HIS A 316 -6.16 -0.09 11.74
CA HIS A 316 -6.95 -0.29 12.94
C HIS A 316 -7.11 -1.79 13.21
N HIS A 317 -7.62 -2.59 12.28
CA HIS A 317 -7.82 -4.02 12.52
C HIS A 317 -6.53 -4.82 12.78
N GLN A 318 -5.39 -4.34 12.28
CA GLN A 318 -4.07 -4.91 12.56
C GLN A 318 -3.45 -4.42 13.89
N GLY A 319 -4.15 -3.57 14.65
CA GLY A 319 -3.74 -3.13 15.98
C GLY A 319 -2.73 -1.98 15.98
N LEU A 320 -2.64 -1.21 14.90
CA LEU A 320 -1.88 0.03 14.81
C LEU A 320 -2.78 1.27 14.97
N MET A 321 -2.16 2.41 15.25
CA MET A 321 -2.83 3.70 15.28
C MET A 321 -3.34 4.10 13.89
N LEU A 322 -4.41 4.91 13.87
CA LEU A 322 -4.85 5.55 12.64
C LEU A 322 -3.83 6.61 12.18
N PRO A 323 -3.55 6.69 10.87
CA PRO A 323 -2.68 7.72 10.34
C PRO A 323 -3.39 9.08 10.31
N HIS A 324 -2.59 10.16 10.29
CA HIS A 324 -3.07 11.47 9.86
C HIS A 324 -3.08 11.51 8.35
N ILE A 325 -4.26 11.72 7.76
CA ILE A 325 -4.49 11.56 6.32
C ILE A 325 -4.47 12.93 5.66
N ALA A 326 -3.59 13.14 4.69
CA ALA A 326 -3.62 14.33 3.84
C ALA A 326 -4.83 14.25 2.90
N SER A 327 -5.83 15.10 3.10
CA SER A 327 -7.06 15.12 2.32
C SER A 327 -7.24 16.45 1.60
N GLY A 328 -7.75 16.43 0.37
CA GLY A 328 -8.13 17.66 -0.32
C GLY A 328 -9.31 18.35 0.38
N ASP A 329 -9.27 19.67 0.47
CA ASP A 329 -10.33 20.50 1.08
C ASP A 329 -11.73 20.31 0.45
N ASN A 330 -11.80 19.83 -0.79
CA ASN A 330 -13.03 19.41 -1.46
C ASN A 330 -13.81 18.29 -0.72
N LEU A 331 -13.15 17.55 0.17
CA LEU A 331 -13.78 16.49 0.97
C LEU A 331 -14.29 16.98 2.34
N ASP A 332 -14.09 18.25 2.71
CA ASP A 332 -14.56 18.84 3.98
C ASP A 332 -16.04 19.24 3.93
N LEU A 333 -16.90 18.27 3.56
CA LEU A 333 -18.35 18.46 3.50
C LEU A 333 -18.97 18.50 4.92
N PRO A 334 -20.15 19.14 5.10
CA PRO A 334 -20.86 19.11 6.37
C PRO A 334 -21.06 17.66 6.86
N VAL A 335 -20.87 17.43 8.16
CA VAL A 335 -20.93 16.12 8.83
C VAL A 335 -19.80 15.16 8.44
N VAL A 336 -19.63 14.84 7.14
CA VAL A 336 -18.61 13.89 6.66
C VAL A 336 -17.20 14.41 6.98
N GLY A 337 -16.91 15.67 6.68
CA GLY A 337 -15.62 16.29 7.01
C GLY A 337 -15.32 16.29 8.51
N ARG A 338 -16.34 16.46 9.37
CA ARG A 338 -16.18 16.35 10.83
C ARG A 338 -15.83 14.93 11.28
N LEU A 339 -16.49 13.92 10.69
CA LEU A 339 -16.19 12.51 10.95
C LEU A 339 -14.77 12.17 10.50
N LEU A 340 -14.38 12.58 9.29
CA LEU A 340 -13.04 12.37 8.74
C LEU A 340 -11.95 13.06 9.57
N ARG A 341 -12.14 14.33 9.97
CA ARG A 341 -11.24 15.03 10.93
C ARG A 341 -11.14 14.28 12.26
N GLY A 342 -12.28 13.70 12.69
CA GLY A 342 -12.39 12.80 13.83
C GLY A 342 -11.57 11.52 13.71
N CYS A 343 -11.24 11.10 12.49
CA CYS A 343 -10.49 9.88 12.23
C CYS A 343 -9.05 10.13 11.74
N GLY A 344 -8.59 11.38 11.75
CA GLY A 344 -7.21 11.74 11.42
C GLY A 344 -7.03 12.57 10.15
N ALA A 345 -8.09 12.87 9.39
CA ALA A 345 -7.97 13.69 8.18
C ALA A 345 -7.57 15.13 8.53
N PHE A 346 -6.51 15.62 7.87
CA PHE A 346 -6.14 17.03 7.82
C PHE A 346 -6.32 17.53 6.39
N PHE A 347 -6.91 18.71 6.25
CA PHE A 347 -7.32 19.20 4.92
C PHE A 347 -6.30 20.19 4.36
N ILE A 348 -5.90 19.95 3.12
CA ILE A 348 -4.94 20.75 2.37
C ILE A 348 -5.58 21.32 1.10
N ARG A 349 -5.14 22.53 0.73
CA ARG A 349 -5.53 23.16 -0.53
C ARG A 349 -4.79 22.50 -1.69
N ARG A 350 -5.42 22.44 -2.86
CA ARG A 350 -4.80 21.90 -4.08
C ARG A 350 -3.60 22.73 -4.57
N SER A 351 -3.63 24.03 -4.34
CA SER A 351 -2.53 24.95 -4.62
C SER A 351 -2.50 26.03 -3.54
N PHE A 352 -1.28 26.42 -3.16
CA PHE A 352 -0.99 27.49 -2.21
C PHE A 352 0.24 28.28 -2.68
N ARG A 353 0.45 28.36 -4.00
CA ARG A 353 1.54 29.13 -4.62
C ARG A 353 1.36 30.60 -4.24
N GLY A 354 2.40 31.21 -3.66
CA GLY A 354 2.38 32.60 -3.18
C GLY A 354 1.73 32.80 -1.80
N ASP A 355 1.36 31.73 -1.08
CA ASP A 355 0.87 31.79 0.31
C ASP A 355 1.94 31.23 1.27
N ASP A 356 2.99 32.03 1.51
CA ASP A 356 4.15 31.60 2.31
C ASP A 356 3.79 31.33 3.78
N ILE A 357 2.85 32.10 4.34
CA ILE A 357 2.30 31.84 5.68
C ILE A 357 1.64 30.46 5.72
N TYR A 358 0.78 30.12 4.74
CA TYR A 358 0.13 28.81 4.71
C TYR A 358 1.15 27.68 4.58
N ARG A 359 2.14 27.83 3.69
CA ARG A 359 3.22 26.85 3.51
C ARG A 359 3.99 26.62 4.82
N ALA A 360 4.43 27.69 5.49
CA ALA A 360 5.13 27.60 6.76
C ALA A 360 4.29 26.93 7.86
N VAL A 361 2.97 27.21 7.90
CA VAL A 361 2.05 26.56 8.85
C VAL A 361 1.90 25.07 8.56
N LEU A 362 1.78 24.69 7.28
CA LEU A 362 1.66 23.29 6.87
C LEU A 362 2.95 22.51 7.19
N ASP A 363 4.10 23.05 6.83
CA ASP A 363 5.41 22.43 7.07
C ASP A 363 5.66 22.21 8.57
N GLU A 364 5.41 23.23 9.39
CA GLU A 364 5.53 23.13 10.84
C GLU A 364 4.49 22.16 11.45
N TYR A 365 3.25 22.13 10.94
CA TYR A 365 2.24 21.17 11.38
C TYR A 365 2.69 19.72 11.13
N LEU A 366 3.22 19.43 9.94
CA LEU A 366 3.70 18.10 9.57
C LEU A 366 4.94 17.71 10.41
N TYR A 367 5.90 18.62 10.58
CA TYR A 367 7.04 18.42 11.47
C TYR A 367 6.58 18.07 12.91
N GLN A 368 5.65 18.85 13.47
CA GLN A 368 5.14 18.61 14.83
C GLN A 368 4.33 17.32 14.96
N THR A 369 3.74 16.83 13.86
CA THR A 369 2.99 15.56 13.82
C THR A 369 3.97 14.38 13.79
N LEU A 370 4.97 14.42 12.90
CA LEU A 370 6.04 13.42 12.82
C LEU A 370 6.89 13.36 14.09
N ARG A 371 7.26 14.53 14.64
CA ARG A 371 8.07 14.64 15.87
C ARG A 371 7.41 13.98 17.09
N ARG A 372 6.09 14.00 17.16
CA ARG A 372 5.33 13.30 18.21
C ARG A 372 5.25 11.78 17.97
N GLY A 373 5.57 11.33 16.76
CA GLY A 373 5.47 9.94 16.35
C GLY A 373 4.06 9.50 15.96
N HIS A 374 3.24 10.43 15.44
CA HIS A 374 2.02 10.07 14.73
C HIS A 374 2.35 9.57 13.32
N SER A 375 1.62 8.55 12.87
CA SER A 375 1.71 8.11 11.48
C SER A 375 1.08 9.13 10.54
N LEU A 376 1.62 9.24 9.33
CA LEU A 376 1.04 10.02 8.23
C LEU A 376 0.60 9.10 7.10
N GLU A 377 -0.36 9.56 6.31
CA GLU A 377 -0.78 8.95 5.06
C GLU A 377 -0.95 10.05 4.01
N TYR A 378 -0.35 9.87 2.83
CA TYR A 378 -0.62 10.71 1.67
C TYR A 378 -0.39 9.96 0.36
N PHE A 379 -1.22 10.28 -0.64
CA PHE A 379 -1.10 9.73 -1.98
C PHE A 379 -0.06 10.51 -2.78
N ILE A 380 1.01 9.83 -3.21
CA ILE A 380 2.10 10.46 -3.97
C ILE A 380 1.61 10.97 -5.32
N GLU A 381 0.64 10.29 -5.93
CA GLU A 381 0.04 10.68 -7.21
C GLU A 381 -0.75 12.00 -7.11
N GLY A 382 -1.22 12.38 -5.92
CA GLY A 382 -2.03 13.58 -5.66
C GLY A 382 -3.47 13.54 -6.19
N THR A 383 -3.82 12.58 -7.05
CA THR A 383 -5.18 12.32 -7.55
C THR A 383 -5.34 10.85 -7.92
N ARG A 384 -6.58 10.37 -7.99
CA ARG A 384 -6.92 9.03 -8.49
C ARG A 384 -6.53 8.88 -9.97
N SER A 385 -6.02 7.70 -10.32
CA SER A 385 -5.77 7.33 -11.71
C SER A 385 -7.04 6.88 -12.42
N ARG A 386 -7.34 7.54 -13.54
CA ARG A 386 -8.48 7.21 -14.43
C ARG A 386 -8.18 6.11 -15.43
N THR A 387 -6.89 5.84 -15.68
CA THR A 387 -6.46 4.84 -16.65
C THR A 387 -5.97 3.56 -15.97
N GLY A 388 -5.90 3.53 -14.64
CA GLY A 388 -5.35 2.39 -13.90
C GLY A 388 -3.82 2.37 -13.83
N ARG A 389 -3.13 3.30 -14.50
CA ARG A 389 -1.66 3.46 -14.42
C ARG A 389 -1.27 4.33 -13.22
N LEU A 390 -0.09 4.11 -12.64
CA LEU A 390 0.45 5.04 -11.64
C LEU A 390 0.76 6.39 -12.28
N LEU A 391 0.31 7.48 -11.66
CA LEU A 391 0.56 8.83 -12.16
C LEU A 391 1.96 9.34 -11.74
N PRO A 392 2.51 10.32 -12.48
CA PRO A 392 3.73 11.01 -12.07
C PRO A 392 3.60 11.59 -10.65
N PRO A 393 4.63 11.46 -9.81
CA PRO A 393 4.53 11.79 -8.40
C PRO A 393 4.52 13.30 -8.16
N ARG A 394 3.74 13.75 -7.16
CA ARG A 394 3.78 15.08 -6.58
C ARG A 394 4.68 15.07 -5.35
N THR A 395 5.85 15.71 -5.46
CA THR A 395 6.92 15.62 -4.46
C THR A 395 6.76 16.52 -3.25
N GLY A 396 5.78 17.44 -3.21
CA GLY A 396 5.64 18.43 -2.14
C GLY A 396 5.58 17.84 -0.73
N MET A 397 4.72 16.85 -0.49
CA MET A 397 4.61 16.18 0.83
C MET A 397 5.86 15.36 1.19
N LEU A 398 6.53 14.79 0.19
CA LEU A 398 7.79 14.07 0.38
C LEU A 398 8.91 15.04 0.74
N GLN A 399 8.95 16.21 0.11
CA GLN A 399 9.91 17.26 0.45
C GLN A 399 9.73 17.70 1.90
N THR A 400 8.51 18.02 2.33
CA THR A 400 8.24 18.37 3.73
C THR A 400 8.62 17.24 4.70
N THR A 401 8.46 15.97 4.29
CA THR A 401 8.89 14.82 5.09
C THR A 401 10.42 14.75 5.20
N LEU A 402 11.15 14.94 4.10
CA LEU A 402 12.61 14.99 4.09
C LEU A 402 13.15 16.17 4.92
N ASP A 403 12.53 17.35 4.81
CA ASP A 403 12.89 18.53 5.59
C ASP A 403 12.68 18.28 7.10
N ALA A 404 11.60 17.58 7.46
CA ALA A 404 11.34 17.19 8.84
C ALA A 404 12.39 16.20 9.38
N VAL A 405 12.82 15.23 8.56
CA VAL A 405 13.91 14.29 8.88
C VAL A 405 15.23 15.04 9.05
N ALA A 406 15.57 15.93 8.12
CA ALA A 406 16.78 16.75 8.15
C ALA A 406 16.85 17.66 9.40
N ARG A 407 15.70 18.18 9.85
CA ARG A 407 15.58 18.97 11.08
C ARG A 407 15.78 18.15 12.36
N GLY A 408 15.75 16.82 12.26
CA GLY A 408 15.91 15.89 13.38
C GLY A 408 14.57 15.52 14.04
N LEU A 409 14.32 14.22 14.10
CA LEU A 409 13.15 13.62 14.73
C LEU A 409 13.57 12.65 15.87
N PRO A 410 12.79 12.53 16.95
CA PRO A 410 13.12 11.63 18.07
C PRO A 410 13.11 10.15 17.72
N ARG A 411 12.43 9.78 16.61
CA ARG A 411 12.35 8.44 16.07
C ARG A 411 12.68 8.49 14.58
N PRO A 412 13.39 7.49 14.04
CA PRO A 412 13.59 7.38 12.61
C PRO A 412 12.25 7.24 11.89
N VAL A 413 12.20 7.69 10.64
CA VAL A 413 11.01 7.59 9.79
C VAL A 413 11.15 6.39 8.86
N ALA A 414 10.05 5.69 8.62
CA ALA A 414 9.98 4.67 7.57
C ALA A 414 8.80 4.99 6.65
N VAL A 415 9.07 5.11 5.35
CA VAL A 415 8.04 5.28 4.32
C VAL A 415 7.60 3.90 3.85
N ILE A 416 6.30 3.62 3.93
CA ILE A 416 5.69 2.33 3.61
C ILE A 416 4.83 2.48 2.34
N PRO A 417 5.30 2.00 1.18
CA PRO A 417 4.47 1.93 -0.02
C PRO A 417 3.35 0.89 0.17
N VAL A 418 2.12 1.24 -0.23
CA VAL A 418 0.96 0.33 -0.13
C VAL A 418 0.22 0.22 -1.46
N HIS A 419 0.27 -0.95 -2.08
CA HIS A 419 -0.51 -1.22 -3.29
C HIS A 419 -1.94 -1.62 -2.89
N ILE A 420 -2.94 -1.08 -3.59
CA ILE A 420 -4.36 -1.38 -3.39
C ILE A 420 -4.92 -1.93 -4.69
N ALA A 421 -5.53 -3.11 -4.62
CA ALA A 421 -6.14 -3.80 -5.75
C ALA A 421 -7.62 -4.10 -5.46
N TYR A 422 -8.50 -3.71 -6.37
CA TYR A 422 -9.93 -4.03 -6.31
C TYR A 422 -10.25 -5.05 -7.40
N GLU A 423 -11.08 -6.06 -7.10
CA GLU A 423 -11.67 -6.89 -8.16
C GLU A 423 -12.67 -6.06 -8.99
N LYS A 424 -13.44 -5.17 -8.34
CA LYS A 424 -14.27 -4.17 -8.99
C LYS A 424 -14.34 -2.85 -8.21
N VAL A 425 -14.03 -1.75 -8.88
CA VAL A 425 -14.06 -0.40 -8.29
C VAL A 425 -15.48 0.17 -8.35
N ILE A 426 -15.94 0.82 -7.28
CA ILE A 426 -17.29 1.41 -7.21
C ILE A 426 -17.46 2.55 -8.22
N GLU A 427 -16.40 3.31 -8.45
CA GLU A 427 -16.34 4.44 -9.38
C GLU A 427 -16.12 4.03 -10.85
N ALA A 428 -16.19 2.74 -11.19
CA ALA A 428 -15.95 2.28 -12.57
C ALA A 428 -16.82 3.02 -13.60
N ALA A 429 -18.10 3.24 -13.31
CA ALA A 429 -19.02 3.90 -14.25
C ALA A 429 -18.69 5.38 -14.51
N SER A 430 -18.13 6.10 -13.52
CA SER A 430 -17.72 7.50 -13.73
C SER A 430 -16.40 7.60 -14.48
N PHE A 431 -15.50 6.62 -14.29
CA PHE A 431 -14.29 6.52 -15.11
C PHE A 431 -14.62 6.26 -16.57
N ASP A 432 -15.58 5.38 -16.86
CA ASP A 432 -16.03 5.10 -18.23
C ASP A 432 -16.55 6.38 -18.93
N GLU A 433 -17.35 7.18 -18.22
CA GLU A 433 -17.90 8.45 -18.74
C GLU A 433 -16.80 9.49 -18.97
N GLU A 434 -15.84 9.63 -18.05
CA GLU A 434 -14.71 10.57 -18.19
C GLU A 434 -13.74 10.15 -19.30
N LEU A 435 -13.47 8.85 -19.48
CA LEU A 435 -12.60 8.33 -20.55
C LEU A 435 -13.25 8.43 -21.93
N SER A 436 -14.59 8.44 -22.00
CA SER A 436 -15.35 8.63 -23.24
C SER A 436 -15.54 10.11 -23.62
N GLY A 437 -14.82 11.03 -22.98
CA GLY A 437 -14.87 12.47 -23.25
C GLY A 437 -15.87 13.26 -22.39
N GLY A 438 -16.52 12.63 -21.41
CA GLY A 438 -17.39 13.30 -20.45
C GLY A 438 -16.64 14.21 -19.47
N SER A 439 -17.34 15.21 -18.93
CA SER A 439 -16.75 16.13 -17.94
C SER A 439 -16.62 15.48 -16.56
N LYS A 440 -15.56 15.86 -15.83
CA LYS A 440 -15.29 15.34 -14.48
C LYS A 440 -16.45 15.64 -13.53
N ARG A 441 -17.13 14.58 -13.07
CA ARG A 441 -18.19 14.72 -12.06
C ARG A 441 -17.58 14.80 -10.65
N PRO A 442 -18.05 15.70 -9.78
CA PRO A 442 -17.62 15.73 -8.39
C PRO A 442 -18.22 14.54 -7.64
N GLU A 443 -17.54 13.40 -7.67
CA GLU A 443 -17.91 12.27 -6.84
C GLU A 443 -17.61 12.60 -5.37
N SER A 444 -18.57 12.32 -4.49
CA SER A 444 -18.40 12.53 -3.06
C SER A 444 -18.48 11.20 -2.32
N VAL A 445 -17.59 11.05 -1.33
CA VAL A 445 -17.61 9.95 -0.37
C VAL A 445 -18.98 9.83 0.30
N GLY A 446 -19.66 10.97 0.54
CA GLY A 446 -21.02 11.04 1.06
C GLY A 446 -22.11 10.40 0.17
N GLY A 447 -21.84 10.23 -1.13
CA GLY A 447 -22.72 9.51 -2.07
C GLY A 447 -22.69 8.00 -1.82
N ILE A 448 -21.51 7.44 -1.55
CA ILE A 448 -21.32 6.01 -1.22
C ILE A 448 -22.12 5.66 0.04
N PHE A 449 -22.11 6.53 1.05
CA PHE A 449 -22.88 6.35 2.29
C PHE A 449 -24.41 6.29 2.10
N ARG A 450 -24.93 6.80 0.98
CA ARG A 450 -26.38 6.85 0.69
C ARG A 450 -26.83 5.86 -0.38
N ALA A 451 -25.89 5.23 -1.08
CA ALA A 451 -26.18 4.42 -2.25
C ALA A 451 -26.65 3.00 -1.86
N ARG A 452 -27.94 2.87 -1.52
CA ARG A 452 -28.61 1.57 -1.27
C ARG A 452 -28.46 0.59 -2.44
N ARG A 453 -28.28 1.09 -3.67
CA ARG A 453 -28.07 0.28 -4.88
C ARG A 453 -26.76 -0.51 -4.85
N LEU A 454 -25.75 -0.06 -4.10
CA LEU A 454 -24.46 -0.77 -4.00
C LEU A 454 -24.61 -2.14 -3.32
N VAL A 455 -25.54 -2.29 -2.38
CA VAL A 455 -25.78 -3.55 -1.66
C VAL A 455 -26.30 -4.68 -2.56
N ARG A 456 -26.86 -4.32 -3.73
CA ARG A 456 -27.42 -5.26 -4.71
C ARG A 456 -26.41 -5.67 -5.80
N GLN A 457 -25.19 -5.14 -5.75
CA GLN A 457 -24.16 -5.43 -6.75
C GLN A 457 -23.02 -6.18 -6.09
N GLU A 458 -22.39 -7.05 -6.86
CA GLU A 458 -21.15 -7.72 -6.46
C GLU A 458 -19.96 -6.85 -6.88
N PHE A 459 -19.11 -6.50 -5.89
CA PHE A 459 -17.86 -5.76 -6.09
C PHE A 459 -16.61 -6.61 -5.84
N GLY A 460 -16.83 -7.84 -5.38
CA GLY A 460 -15.81 -8.81 -5.10
C GLY A 460 -14.94 -8.48 -3.89
N SER A 461 -13.65 -8.74 -3.96
CA SER A 461 -12.70 -8.53 -2.86
C SER A 461 -11.75 -7.36 -3.11
N VAL A 462 -11.12 -6.90 -2.03
CA VAL A 462 -10.07 -5.87 -2.06
C VAL A 462 -8.82 -6.41 -1.40
N ALA A 463 -7.65 -6.09 -1.95
CA ALA A 463 -6.37 -6.47 -1.38
C ALA A 463 -5.47 -5.26 -1.14
N LEU A 464 -4.78 -5.25 0.00
CA LEU A 464 -3.67 -4.35 0.26
C LEU A 464 -2.38 -5.16 0.34
N ALA A 465 -1.35 -4.70 -0.36
CA ALA A 465 -0.01 -5.26 -0.26
C ALA A 465 0.96 -4.18 0.21
N PHE A 466 1.58 -4.44 1.36
CA PHE A 466 2.57 -3.56 1.98
C PHE A 466 3.95 -3.91 1.42
N ALA A 467 4.60 -2.94 0.78
CA ALA A 467 5.92 -3.12 0.22
C ALA A 467 7.03 -2.96 1.26
N ALA A 468 8.24 -3.33 0.88
CA ALA A 468 9.42 -3.12 1.71
C ALA A 468 9.59 -1.63 2.10
N PRO A 469 9.89 -1.33 3.38
CA PRO A 469 10.00 0.03 3.91
C PRO A 469 11.20 0.78 3.32
N ILE A 470 11.04 2.08 3.06
CA ILE A 470 12.12 2.97 2.60
C ILE A 470 12.53 3.88 3.76
N GLU A 471 13.81 3.91 4.07
CA GLU A 471 14.39 4.88 5.01
C GLU A 471 14.66 6.20 4.25
N PRO A 472 13.98 7.30 4.61
CA PRO A 472 14.09 8.56 3.88
C PRO A 472 15.43 9.27 4.12
N ASP A 473 16.17 8.93 5.18
CA ASP A 473 17.48 9.50 5.52
C ASP A 473 18.47 9.40 4.35
N ALA A 474 18.43 8.31 3.58
CA ALA A 474 19.29 8.11 2.40
C ALA A 474 19.03 9.11 1.25
N TYR A 475 17.91 9.84 1.30
CA TYR A 475 17.50 10.81 0.29
C TYR A 475 17.64 12.26 0.79
N VAL A 476 17.98 12.47 2.07
CA VAL A 476 18.25 13.79 2.64
C VAL A 476 19.52 14.37 2.02
N ALA A 477 19.50 15.68 1.72
CA ALA A 477 20.61 16.41 1.11
C ALA A 477 21.07 15.90 -0.28
N THR A 478 20.34 14.97 -0.89
CA THR A 478 20.60 14.52 -2.27
C THR A 478 19.92 15.46 -3.28
N GLU A 479 20.60 15.72 -4.39
CA GLU A 479 20.01 16.47 -5.50
C GLU A 479 18.74 15.76 -6.00
N ALA A 480 17.64 16.51 -6.07
CA ALA A 480 16.31 15.98 -6.38
C ALA A 480 15.89 14.79 -5.50
N GLY A 481 16.30 14.77 -4.21
CA GLY A 481 16.04 13.67 -3.29
C GLY A 481 14.57 13.28 -3.16
N SER A 482 13.65 14.26 -3.16
CA SER A 482 12.20 14.00 -3.14
C SER A 482 11.69 13.31 -4.41
N HIS A 483 12.25 13.62 -5.59
CA HIS A 483 11.93 12.92 -6.84
C HIS A 483 12.49 11.50 -6.85
N ARG A 484 13.73 11.30 -6.37
CA ARG A 484 14.34 9.96 -6.27
C ARG A 484 13.56 9.06 -5.32
N LEU A 485 13.18 9.59 -4.15
CA LEU A 485 12.33 8.89 -3.17
C LEU A 485 10.96 8.57 -3.77
N ALA A 486 10.34 9.51 -4.47
CA ALA A 486 9.05 9.29 -5.11
C ALA A 486 9.10 8.14 -6.14
N ASN A 487 10.11 8.14 -7.02
CA ASN A 487 10.29 7.10 -8.02
C ASN A 487 10.55 5.73 -7.38
N GLU A 488 11.33 5.68 -6.30
CA GLU A 488 11.53 4.43 -5.54
C GLU A 488 10.22 3.92 -4.93
N ILE A 489 9.37 4.81 -4.40
CA ILE A 489 8.06 4.42 -3.86
C ILE A 489 7.19 3.82 -4.97
N LEU A 490 7.09 4.47 -6.14
CA LEU A 490 6.30 3.95 -7.27
C LEU A 490 6.81 2.57 -7.73
N ARG A 491 8.13 2.37 -7.79
CA ARG A 491 8.73 1.06 -8.11
C ARG A 491 8.39 -0.01 -7.08
N ARG A 492 8.43 0.33 -5.78
CA ARG A 492 8.10 -0.62 -4.70
C ARG A 492 6.62 -0.97 -4.64
N LEU A 493 5.73 -0.04 -5.00
CA LEU A 493 4.30 -0.31 -5.20
C LEU A 493 4.11 -1.41 -6.25
N ASN A 494 4.69 -1.22 -7.44
CA ASN A 494 4.57 -2.19 -8.53
C ASN A 494 5.30 -3.51 -8.26
N ARG A 495 6.44 -3.49 -7.56
CA ARG A 495 7.11 -4.74 -7.11
C ARG A 495 6.32 -5.55 -6.08
N SER A 496 5.32 -4.94 -5.43
CA SER A 496 4.49 -5.59 -4.41
C SER A 496 3.01 -5.58 -4.79
N ALA A 497 2.69 -5.47 -6.08
CA ALA A 497 1.33 -5.44 -6.57
C ALA A 497 0.53 -6.70 -6.20
N SER A 498 -0.77 -6.53 -5.94
CA SER A 498 -1.70 -7.63 -5.76
C SER A 498 -2.47 -7.87 -7.06
N ILE A 499 -2.36 -9.07 -7.60
CA ILE A 499 -2.85 -9.48 -8.92
C ILE A 499 -4.03 -10.44 -8.71
N ASN A 500 -5.24 -9.94 -8.98
CA ASN A 500 -6.50 -10.68 -8.81
C ASN A 500 -7.01 -11.23 -10.16
N ALA A 501 -8.13 -11.95 -10.12
CA ALA A 501 -8.80 -12.51 -11.28
C ALA A 501 -9.08 -11.46 -12.37
N THR A 502 -9.63 -10.30 -11.99
CA THR A 502 -9.98 -9.22 -12.94
C THR A 502 -8.76 -8.71 -13.69
N HIS A 503 -7.62 -8.52 -13.00
CA HIS A 503 -6.39 -8.08 -13.63
C HIS A 503 -5.89 -9.06 -14.70
N LEU A 504 -5.86 -10.36 -14.37
CA LEU A 504 -5.35 -11.40 -15.28
C LEU A 504 -6.29 -11.59 -16.48
N VAL A 505 -7.61 -11.68 -16.25
CA VAL A 505 -8.59 -11.79 -17.33
C VAL A 505 -8.51 -10.57 -18.23
N ALA A 506 -8.43 -9.35 -17.68
CA ALA A 506 -8.30 -8.14 -18.48
C ALA A 506 -7.06 -8.13 -19.39
N LEU A 507 -5.90 -8.52 -18.87
CA LEU A 507 -4.67 -8.61 -19.67
C LEU A 507 -4.84 -9.55 -20.88
N VAL A 508 -5.45 -10.71 -20.67
CA VAL A 508 -5.61 -11.72 -21.73
C VAL A 508 -6.71 -11.34 -22.71
N THR A 509 -7.88 -10.92 -22.23
CA THR A 509 -9.02 -10.58 -23.11
C THR A 509 -8.72 -9.37 -23.98
N LEU A 510 -7.98 -8.37 -23.47
CA LEU A 510 -7.59 -7.20 -24.27
C LEU A 510 -6.50 -7.51 -25.29
N ALA A 511 -5.70 -8.56 -25.07
CA ALA A 511 -4.73 -9.03 -26.04
C ALA A 511 -5.39 -9.75 -27.24
N MET A 512 -6.68 -10.08 -27.16
CA MET A 512 -7.40 -10.73 -28.25
C MET A 512 -7.97 -9.75 -29.27
N PRO A 513 -7.96 -10.09 -30.57
CA PRO A 513 -8.69 -9.34 -31.57
C PRO A 513 -10.18 -9.38 -31.21
N ARG A 514 -10.86 -8.23 -31.31
CA ARG A 514 -12.29 -8.07 -30.91
C ARG A 514 -12.59 -8.42 -29.44
N HIS A 515 -11.56 -8.59 -28.61
CA HIS A 515 -11.69 -8.86 -27.19
C HIS A 515 -12.52 -10.12 -26.84
N ALA A 516 -12.46 -11.14 -27.69
CA ALA A 516 -13.18 -12.40 -27.50
C ALA A 516 -12.22 -13.60 -27.51
N ILE A 517 -12.43 -14.58 -26.62
CA ILE A 517 -11.56 -15.75 -26.44
C ILE A 517 -12.36 -16.98 -26.00
N ASP A 518 -11.99 -18.15 -26.49
CA ASP A 518 -12.50 -19.42 -25.97
C ASP A 518 -12.13 -19.62 -24.49
N VAL A 519 -13.04 -20.15 -23.69
CA VAL A 519 -12.86 -20.32 -22.23
C VAL A 519 -11.67 -21.22 -21.89
N ALA A 520 -11.44 -22.30 -22.64
CA ALA A 520 -10.32 -23.20 -22.40
C ALA A 520 -8.98 -22.55 -22.77
N ALA A 521 -8.95 -21.81 -23.89
CA ALA A 521 -7.79 -21.02 -24.29
C ALA A 521 -7.47 -19.91 -23.27
N LEU A 522 -8.49 -19.21 -22.76
CA LEU A 522 -8.34 -18.23 -21.69
C LEU A 522 -7.78 -18.87 -20.43
N GLY A 523 -8.36 -19.98 -19.98
CA GLY A 523 -7.90 -20.70 -18.80
C GLY A 523 -6.41 -21.07 -18.88
N THR A 524 -6.01 -21.60 -20.04
CA THR A 524 -4.62 -21.97 -20.33
C THR A 524 -3.69 -20.74 -20.29
N GLN A 525 -4.10 -19.62 -20.89
CA GLN A 525 -3.28 -18.41 -20.89
C GLN A 525 -3.19 -17.78 -19.50
N LEU A 526 -4.24 -17.86 -18.67
CA LEU A 526 -4.18 -17.43 -17.27
C LEU A 526 -3.15 -18.25 -16.50
N ASP A 527 -3.07 -19.56 -16.73
CA ASP A 527 -2.06 -20.44 -16.12
C ASP A 527 -0.64 -20.05 -16.56
N VAL A 528 -0.43 -19.78 -17.85
CA VAL A 528 0.85 -19.29 -18.38
C VAL A 528 1.27 -17.98 -17.69
N CYS A 529 0.37 -17.00 -17.62
CA CYS A 529 0.64 -15.73 -16.94
C CYS A 529 1.03 -15.95 -15.47
N ARG A 530 0.29 -16.78 -14.74
CA ARG A 530 0.58 -17.06 -13.32
C ARG A 530 1.89 -17.80 -13.13
N GLU A 531 2.20 -18.78 -13.98
CA GLU A 531 3.46 -19.52 -13.89
C GLU A 531 4.67 -18.61 -14.17
N LEU A 532 4.56 -17.68 -15.14
CA LEU A 532 5.60 -16.67 -15.37
C LEU A 532 5.85 -15.81 -14.13
N LEU A 533 4.78 -15.37 -13.45
CA LEU A 533 4.89 -14.60 -12.20
C LEU A 533 5.51 -15.45 -11.07
N GLU A 534 5.09 -16.70 -10.88
CA GLU A 534 5.67 -17.55 -9.82
C GLU A 534 7.14 -17.84 -10.06
N ARG A 535 7.56 -18.03 -11.31
CA ARG A 535 8.97 -18.25 -11.67
C ARG A 535 9.84 -17.04 -11.36
N GLU A 536 9.29 -15.82 -11.37
CA GLU A 536 9.99 -14.58 -11.00
C GLU A 536 9.78 -14.17 -9.52
N ARG A 537 9.15 -15.00 -8.68
CA ARG A 537 8.84 -14.68 -7.26
C ARG A 537 10.01 -14.21 -6.40
N ASN A 538 11.24 -14.57 -6.76
CA ASN A 538 12.44 -14.14 -6.03
C ASN A 538 12.85 -12.68 -6.37
N HIS A 539 12.20 -12.06 -7.34
CA HIS A 539 12.52 -10.72 -7.86
C HIS A 539 11.37 -9.71 -7.65
N HIS A 540 10.26 -10.15 -7.05
CA HIS A 540 9.11 -9.34 -6.66
C HIS A 540 8.44 -9.90 -5.40
N ASN A 541 7.43 -9.21 -4.88
CA ASN A 541 6.59 -9.68 -3.77
C ASN A 541 5.11 -9.57 -4.14
N HIS A 542 4.75 -9.97 -5.36
CA HIS A 542 3.38 -9.95 -5.84
C HIS A 542 2.49 -10.93 -5.07
N ALA A 543 1.30 -10.48 -4.71
CA ALA A 543 0.26 -11.34 -4.15
C ALA A 543 -0.68 -11.77 -5.27
N ILE A 544 -0.61 -13.04 -5.67
CA ILE A 544 -1.31 -13.58 -6.85
C ILE A 544 -2.50 -14.44 -6.41
N ASP A 545 -3.60 -14.35 -7.15
CA ASP A 545 -4.75 -15.23 -7.00
C ASP A 545 -4.50 -16.62 -7.63
N TRP A 546 -4.43 -17.62 -6.76
CA TRP A 546 -4.11 -19.00 -7.12
C TRP A 546 -5.34 -19.91 -7.25
N ARG A 547 -6.57 -19.36 -7.22
CA ARG A 547 -7.78 -20.15 -7.53
C ARG A 547 -7.66 -20.78 -8.93
N PRO A 548 -8.27 -21.96 -9.19
CA PRO A 548 -8.23 -22.57 -10.53
C PRO A 548 -8.72 -21.60 -11.63
N ALA A 549 -8.16 -21.68 -12.83
CA ALA A 549 -8.41 -20.70 -13.88
C ALA A 549 -9.91 -20.52 -14.21
N HIS A 550 -10.68 -21.62 -14.27
CA HIS A 550 -12.13 -21.55 -14.46
C HIS A 550 -12.83 -20.70 -13.39
N ARG A 551 -12.41 -20.79 -12.11
CA ARG A 551 -12.96 -19.95 -11.03
C ARG A 551 -12.59 -18.48 -11.17
N LEU A 552 -11.43 -18.17 -11.76
CA LEU A 552 -11.07 -16.78 -12.05
C LEU A 552 -12.00 -16.20 -13.11
N ILE A 553 -12.30 -16.98 -14.15
CA ILE A 553 -13.20 -16.59 -15.25
C ILE A 553 -14.63 -16.41 -14.72
N ASP A 554 -15.16 -17.43 -14.03
CA ASP A 554 -16.49 -17.39 -13.39
C ASP A 554 -16.64 -16.16 -12.50
N ARG A 555 -15.59 -15.85 -11.72
CA ARG A 555 -15.59 -14.69 -10.83
C ARG A 555 -15.69 -13.36 -11.58
N VAL A 556 -14.96 -13.19 -12.68
CA VAL A 556 -14.99 -11.94 -13.45
C VAL A 556 -16.33 -11.78 -14.18
N GLU A 557 -16.97 -12.90 -14.53
CA GLU A 557 -18.33 -12.94 -15.07
C GLU A 557 -19.39 -12.57 -14.02
N GLU A 558 -19.32 -13.11 -12.80
CA GLU A 558 -20.18 -12.76 -11.65
C GLU A 558 -20.13 -11.24 -11.35
N LEU A 559 -18.94 -10.64 -11.49
CA LEU A 559 -18.74 -9.19 -11.34
C LEU A 559 -19.37 -8.37 -12.48
N GLY A 560 -19.86 -9.01 -13.54
CA GLY A 560 -20.45 -8.38 -14.72
C GLY A 560 -19.43 -7.60 -15.56
N LEU A 561 -18.17 -8.04 -15.56
CA LEU A 561 -17.08 -7.39 -16.31
C LEU A 561 -16.82 -8.04 -17.66
N VAL A 562 -17.17 -9.32 -17.81
CA VAL A 562 -17.14 -10.07 -19.07
C VAL A 562 -18.51 -10.69 -19.34
N ARG A 563 -18.76 -11.13 -20.58
CA ARG A 563 -19.93 -11.93 -20.94
C ARG A 563 -19.49 -13.29 -21.46
N ARG A 564 -20.20 -14.35 -21.08
CA ARG A 564 -20.03 -15.69 -21.65
C ARG A 564 -21.15 -15.99 -22.63
N GLU A 565 -20.78 -16.38 -23.83
CA GLU A 565 -21.68 -16.88 -24.86
C GLU A 565 -21.47 -18.39 -24.99
N HIS A 566 -22.55 -19.15 -24.78
CA HIS A 566 -22.50 -20.60 -24.89
C HIS A 566 -22.70 -21.01 -26.35
N SER A 567 -21.85 -21.89 -26.85
CA SER A 567 -21.92 -22.40 -28.22
C SER A 567 -21.66 -23.90 -28.23
N PRO A 568 -22.26 -24.67 -29.16
CA PRO A 568 -22.03 -26.12 -29.28
C PRO A 568 -20.55 -26.52 -29.44
N VAL A 569 -19.70 -25.59 -29.92
CA VAL A 569 -18.29 -25.85 -30.23
C VAL A 569 -17.34 -25.36 -29.11
N GLY A 570 -17.87 -24.75 -28.05
CA GLY A 570 -17.09 -24.21 -26.93
C GLY A 570 -17.59 -22.83 -26.50
N ASP A 571 -17.50 -22.54 -25.20
CA ASP A 571 -17.92 -21.26 -24.64
C ASP A 571 -16.90 -20.16 -24.98
N VAL A 572 -17.41 -18.98 -25.31
CA VAL A 572 -16.59 -17.81 -25.61
C VAL A 572 -16.83 -16.72 -24.57
N VAL A 573 -15.75 -16.15 -24.06
CA VAL A 573 -15.78 -14.96 -23.21
C VAL A 573 -15.46 -13.74 -24.05
N SER A 574 -16.29 -12.69 -23.96
CA SER A 574 -16.14 -11.46 -24.74
C SER A 574 -16.30 -10.19 -23.91
N LEU A 575 -15.69 -9.10 -24.40
CA LEU A 575 -15.92 -7.74 -23.91
C LEU A 575 -16.70 -6.94 -24.95
N GLY A 576 -17.78 -6.27 -24.53
CA GLY A 576 -18.36 -5.19 -25.33
C GLY A 576 -17.48 -3.93 -25.29
N ASP A 577 -17.70 -2.96 -26.18
CA ASP A 577 -16.86 -1.75 -26.30
C ASP A 577 -16.66 -1.00 -24.98
N ALA A 578 -17.75 -0.72 -24.25
CA ALA A 578 -17.68 -0.08 -22.94
C ALA A 578 -16.97 -0.96 -21.89
N GLY A 579 -17.09 -2.29 -22.02
CA GLY A 579 -16.39 -3.25 -21.17
C GLY A 579 -14.88 -3.27 -21.44
N ALA A 580 -14.46 -3.13 -22.70
CA ALA A 580 -13.06 -3.07 -23.09
C ALA A 580 -12.35 -1.87 -22.46
N VAL A 581 -12.94 -0.67 -22.57
CA VAL A 581 -12.43 0.56 -21.92
C VAL A 581 -12.24 0.35 -20.42
N ARG A 582 -13.23 -0.24 -19.75
CA ARG A 582 -13.17 -0.52 -18.32
C ARG A 582 -12.09 -1.56 -17.99
N MET A 583 -11.96 -2.61 -18.79
CA MET A 583 -10.95 -3.65 -18.60
C MET A 583 -9.54 -3.11 -18.83
N THR A 584 -9.36 -2.08 -19.68
CA THR A 584 -8.06 -1.40 -19.83
C THR A 584 -7.57 -0.83 -18.50
N TRP A 585 -8.48 -0.30 -17.67
CA TRP A 585 -8.15 0.16 -16.33
C TRP A 585 -7.57 -0.97 -15.47
N TYR A 586 -8.21 -2.14 -15.46
CA TYR A 586 -7.74 -3.29 -14.68
C TYR A 586 -6.44 -3.88 -15.23
N ALA A 587 -6.29 -4.01 -16.55
CA ALA A 587 -5.06 -4.49 -17.18
C ALA A 587 -3.87 -3.57 -16.84
N ASN A 588 -4.06 -2.25 -16.86
CA ASN A 588 -3.02 -1.28 -16.52
C ASN A 588 -2.50 -1.38 -15.08
N ASN A 589 -3.29 -1.94 -14.16
CA ASN A 589 -2.84 -2.21 -12.79
C ASN A 589 -1.86 -3.40 -12.71
N ALA A 590 -1.82 -4.28 -13.72
CA ALA A 590 -0.99 -5.48 -13.72
C ALA A 590 0.01 -5.55 -14.90
N LEU A 591 -0.10 -4.67 -15.89
CA LEU A 591 0.75 -4.65 -17.09
C LEU A 591 2.26 -4.73 -16.79
N HIS A 592 2.70 -4.01 -15.75
CA HIS A 592 4.10 -3.97 -15.31
C HIS A 592 4.66 -5.32 -14.84
N THR A 593 3.79 -6.27 -14.47
CA THR A 593 4.19 -7.60 -13.96
C THR A 593 4.63 -8.55 -15.06
N LEU A 594 4.08 -8.40 -16.27
CA LEU A 594 4.41 -9.22 -17.44
C LEU A 594 5.20 -8.46 -18.50
N ALA A 595 5.68 -7.25 -18.20
CA ALA A 595 6.36 -6.40 -19.17
C ALA A 595 7.62 -7.04 -19.78
N ALA A 596 8.44 -7.73 -18.98
CA ALA A 596 9.64 -8.40 -19.48
C ALA A 596 9.34 -9.55 -20.46
N PRO A 597 8.52 -10.57 -20.09
CA PRO A 597 8.19 -11.65 -21.02
C PRO A 597 7.39 -11.15 -22.23
N ALA A 598 6.49 -10.19 -22.06
CA ALA A 598 5.75 -9.59 -23.18
C ALA A 598 6.69 -8.90 -24.17
N LEU A 599 7.67 -8.12 -23.70
CA LEU A 599 8.65 -7.45 -24.57
C LEU A 599 9.54 -8.46 -25.31
N ILE A 600 9.96 -9.54 -24.65
CA ILE A 600 10.69 -10.63 -25.32
C ILE A 600 9.80 -11.27 -26.40
N ALA A 601 8.53 -11.54 -26.08
CA ALA A 601 7.59 -12.14 -27.02
C ALA A 601 7.42 -11.27 -28.28
N CYS A 602 7.31 -9.94 -28.12
CA CYS A 602 7.25 -9.00 -29.24
C CYS A 602 8.43 -9.14 -30.21
N PHE A 603 9.66 -9.31 -29.71
CA PHE A 603 10.84 -9.49 -30.56
C PHE A 603 10.92 -10.84 -31.27
N VAL A 604 10.14 -11.82 -30.83
CA VAL A 604 10.22 -13.21 -31.31
C VAL A 604 9.07 -13.54 -32.25
N VAL A 605 7.86 -13.05 -31.97
CA VAL A 605 6.63 -13.38 -32.71
C VAL A 605 6.54 -12.66 -34.04
N GLU A 606 6.84 -11.36 -34.07
CA GLU A 606 6.60 -10.49 -35.23
C GLU A 606 7.72 -10.58 -36.28
N ARG A 607 8.83 -11.24 -35.93
CA ARG A 607 9.96 -11.46 -36.84
C ARG A 607 9.72 -12.68 -37.73
N ARG A 608 10.04 -12.54 -39.02
CA ARG A 608 9.98 -13.63 -40.02
C ARG A 608 11.11 -14.67 -39.91
N GLY A 609 12.08 -14.47 -39.02
CA GLY A 609 13.25 -15.35 -38.86
C GLY A 609 13.80 -15.34 -37.44
N SER A 610 14.87 -16.09 -37.20
CA SER A 610 15.46 -16.22 -35.86
C SER A 610 16.19 -14.96 -35.39
N ILE A 611 16.18 -14.74 -34.07
CA ILE A 611 16.96 -13.68 -33.43
C ILE A 611 18.07 -14.28 -32.58
N SER A 612 19.33 -13.92 -32.85
CA SER A 612 20.43 -14.34 -31.97
C SER A 612 20.25 -13.76 -30.57
N ALA A 613 20.71 -14.48 -29.54
CA ALA A 613 20.61 -14.02 -28.16
C ALA A 613 21.27 -12.64 -27.94
N ARG A 614 22.37 -12.36 -28.63
CA ARG A 614 23.04 -11.04 -28.60
C ARG A 614 22.18 -9.95 -29.22
N ALA A 615 21.50 -10.23 -30.35
CA ALA A 615 20.61 -9.26 -30.98
C ALA A 615 19.38 -8.98 -30.12
N LEU A 616 18.77 -10.02 -29.52
CA LEU A 616 17.65 -9.89 -28.60
C LEU A 616 18.01 -9.02 -27.38
N LEU A 617 19.17 -9.27 -26.76
CA LEU A 617 19.62 -8.47 -25.62
C LEU A 617 19.84 -7.00 -25.99
N ARG A 618 20.38 -6.70 -27.17
CA ARG A 618 20.53 -5.32 -27.66
C ARG A 618 19.17 -4.65 -27.89
N ALA A 619 18.25 -5.34 -28.55
CA ALA A 619 16.91 -4.81 -28.82
C ALA A 619 16.13 -4.56 -27.52
N PHE A 620 16.20 -5.52 -26.59
CA PHE A 620 15.63 -5.37 -25.26
C PHE A 620 16.24 -4.18 -24.52
N ALA A 621 17.57 -4.03 -24.51
CA ALA A 621 18.23 -2.93 -23.83
C ALA A 621 17.88 -1.54 -24.41
N GLY A 622 17.56 -1.44 -25.71
CA GLY A 622 17.14 -0.19 -26.34
C GLY A 622 15.73 0.26 -25.92
N VAL A 623 14.80 -0.68 -25.75
CA VAL A 623 13.37 -0.37 -25.48
C VAL A 623 13.03 -0.46 -23.99
N ALA A 624 13.66 -1.36 -23.25
CA ALA A 624 13.37 -1.63 -21.85
C ALA A 624 13.39 -0.37 -20.94
N PRO A 625 14.31 0.60 -21.09
CA PRO A 625 14.30 1.81 -20.27
C PRO A 625 13.04 2.66 -20.44
N LEU A 626 12.48 2.72 -21.65
CA LEU A 626 11.27 3.48 -21.97
C LEU A 626 10.04 2.83 -21.32
N VAL A 627 9.91 1.52 -21.49
CA VAL A 627 8.85 0.71 -20.85
C VAL A 627 8.97 0.77 -19.33
N ALA A 628 10.19 0.64 -18.79
CA ALA A 628 10.45 0.69 -17.35
C ALA A 628 10.09 2.05 -16.74
N ASN A 629 10.33 3.14 -17.48
CA ASN A 629 9.95 4.49 -17.06
C ASN A 629 8.42 4.67 -17.04
N GLU A 630 7.71 4.27 -18.10
CA GLU A 630 6.23 4.39 -18.15
C GLU A 630 5.56 3.53 -17.08
N LEU A 631 6.04 2.29 -16.90
CA LEU A 631 5.44 1.31 -16.00
C LEU A 631 6.02 1.33 -14.59
N HIS A 632 6.93 2.27 -14.28
CA HIS A 632 7.60 2.38 -12.98
C HIS A 632 8.13 1.03 -12.47
N THR A 633 8.83 0.29 -13.34
CA THR A 633 9.39 -1.04 -13.04
C THR A 633 10.90 -1.06 -13.32
N HIS A 634 11.54 -2.22 -13.14
CA HIS A 634 12.97 -2.40 -13.39
C HIS A 634 13.18 -3.48 -14.46
N LEU A 635 13.64 -3.05 -15.64
CA LEU A 635 13.96 -3.92 -16.76
C LEU A 635 15.42 -3.72 -17.15
N ASP A 636 16.22 -4.78 -17.06
CA ASP A 636 17.63 -4.79 -17.42
C ASP A 636 17.99 -6.08 -18.19
N ALA A 637 19.25 -6.18 -18.61
CA ALA A 637 19.75 -7.36 -19.32
C ALA A 637 19.62 -8.65 -18.48
N ARG A 638 19.75 -8.56 -17.15
CA ARG A 638 19.61 -9.72 -16.25
C ARG A 638 18.17 -10.22 -16.24
N THR A 639 17.20 -9.32 -16.18
CA THR A 639 15.78 -9.63 -16.30
C THR A 639 15.48 -10.28 -17.64
N CYS A 640 16.00 -9.73 -18.75
CA CYS A 640 15.83 -10.35 -20.07
C CYS A 640 16.34 -11.79 -20.09
N HIS A 641 17.55 -12.04 -19.61
CA HIS A 641 18.14 -13.38 -19.59
C HIS A 641 17.35 -14.38 -18.74
N ARG A 642 16.92 -13.97 -17.54
CA ARG A 642 16.11 -14.83 -16.65
C ARG A 642 14.75 -15.14 -17.27
N CYS A 643 14.02 -14.12 -17.72
CA CYS A 643 12.70 -14.30 -18.32
C CYS A 643 12.77 -15.17 -19.59
N LEU A 644 13.78 -14.97 -20.45
CA LEU A 644 13.99 -15.81 -21.63
C LEU A 644 14.18 -17.29 -21.25
N ARG A 645 14.95 -17.58 -20.21
CA ARG A 645 15.14 -18.95 -19.70
C ARG A 645 13.83 -19.55 -19.20
N HIS A 646 13.00 -18.76 -18.50
CA HIS A 646 11.69 -19.20 -18.03
C HIS A 646 10.73 -19.46 -19.20
N MET A 647 10.67 -18.55 -20.17
CA MET A 647 9.89 -18.70 -21.40
C MET A 647 10.30 -19.96 -22.18
N ARG A 648 11.61 -20.25 -22.29
CA ARG A 648 12.10 -21.48 -22.93
C ARG A 648 11.64 -22.74 -22.18
N ALA A 649 11.74 -22.74 -20.85
CA ALA A 649 11.32 -23.87 -20.03
C ALA A 649 9.81 -24.15 -20.12
N MET A 650 9.01 -23.12 -20.41
CA MET A 650 7.57 -23.20 -20.61
C MET A 650 7.17 -23.45 -22.07
N GLY A 651 8.13 -23.57 -23.00
CA GLY A 651 7.86 -23.75 -24.43
C GLY A 651 7.26 -22.53 -25.12
N LEU A 652 7.42 -21.33 -24.54
CA LEU A 652 6.95 -20.06 -25.13
C LEU A 652 7.94 -19.51 -26.18
N VAL A 653 9.18 -20.02 -26.20
CA VAL A 653 10.19 -19.73 -27.22
C VAL A 653 11.01 -20.99 -27.49
N GLU A 654 11.53 -21.12 -28.70
CA GLU A 654 12.35 -22.26 -29.13
C GLU A 654 13.76 -21.81 -29.55
N MET A 655 14.73 -22.71 -29.41
CA MET A 655 16.12 -22.50 -29.83
C MET A 655 16.34 -23.24 -31.16
N ALA A 656 16.43 -22.50 -32.26
CA ALA A 656 16.84 -23.00 -33.56
C ALA A 656 18.36 -22.87 -33.76
N ALA A 657 18.90 -23.49 -34.81
CA ALA A 657 20.32 -23.42 -35.14
C ALA A 657 20.83 -21.97 -35.33
N GLU A 658 20.00 -21.10 -35.91
CA GLU A 658 20.35 -19.71 -36.22
C GLU A 658 19.94 -18.70 -35.12
N GLY A 659 19.24 -19.14 -34.08
CA GLY A 659 18.85 -18.28 -32.95
C GLY A 659 17.54 -18.67 -32.28
N ILE A 660 16.92 -17.70 -31.61
CA ILE A 660 15.66 -17.86 -30.89
C ILE A 660 14.51 -17.60 -31.86
N ILE A 661 13.48 -18.45 -31.85
CA ILE A 661 12.29 -18.33 -32.68
C ILE A 661 11.01 -18.45 -31.83
N ALA A 662 9.89 -18.01 -32.40
CA ALA A 662 8.58 -18.32 -31.85
C ALA A 662 8.33 -19.84 -31.98
N PRO A 663 7.55 -20.44 -31.08
CA PRO A 663 7.20 -21.86 -31.19
C PRO A 663 6.58 -22.18 -32.55
N GLN A 664 6.92 -23.34 -33.12
CA GLN A 664 6.31 -23.80 -34.37
C GLN A 664 4.93 -24.45 -34.13
N ASP A 665 4.73 -25.02 -32.94
CA ASP A 665 3.43 -25.50 -32.50
C ASP A 665 2.41 -24.35 -32.42
N LEU A 666 1.25 -24.52 -33.05
CA LEU A 666 0.23 -23.48 -33.20
C LEU A 666 -0.25 -22.98 -31.84
N GLU A 667 -0.49 -23.88 -30.89
CA GLU A 667 -1.03 -23.53 -29.59
C GLU A 667 -0.02 -22.75 -28.74
N ARG A 668 1.24 -23.21 -28.70
CA ARG A 668 2.32 -22.48 -28.02
C ARG A 668 2.61 -21.14 -28.67
N ARG A 669 2.58 -21.08 -30.00
CA ARG A 669 2.77 -19.83 -30.74
C ARG A 669 1.68 -18.82 -30.38
N PHE A 670 0.42 -19.26 -30.36
CA PHE A 670 -0.71 -18.42 -29.96
C PHE A 670 -0.56 -17.87 -28.53
N ARG A 671 -0.10 -18.69 -27.57
CA ARG A 671 0.18 -18.23 -26.19
C ARG A 671 1.25 -17.14 -26.14
N THR A 672 2.31 -17.27 -26.94
CA THR A 672 3.39 -16.28 -27.06
C THR A 672 2.91 -15.01 -27.78
N GLU A 673 2.06 -15.13 -28.79
CA GLU A 673 1.40 -14.01 -29.47
C GLU A 673 0.53 -13.19 -28.50
N LEU A 674 -0.25 -13.85 -27.64
CA LEU A 674 -1.03 -13.17 -26.60
C LEU A 674 -0.14 -12.40 -25.62
N LEU A 675 1.03 -12.95 -25.24
CA LEU A 675 1.99 -12.23 -24.40
C LEU A 675 2.55 -10.99 -25.11
N ALA A 676 2.89 -11.08 -26.40
CA ALA A 676 3.39 -9.93 -27.16
C ALA A 676 2.36 -8.79 -27.20
N ARG A 677 1.09 -9.13 -27.44
CA ARG A 677 0.00 -8.14 -27.56
C ARG A 677 -0.28 -7.35 -26.28
N ILE A 678 0.09 -7.88 -25.10
CA ILE A 678 -0.04 -7.16 -23.82
C ILE A 678 0.72 -5.81 -23.84
N LEU A 679 1.91 -5.76 -24.45
CA LEU A 679 2.74 -4.54 -24.50
C LEU A 679 2.65 -3.79 -25.82
N MET A 680 2.01 -4.36 -26.84
CA MET A 680 1.98 -3.78 -28.18
C MET A 680 1.42 -2.34 -28.21
N PRO A 681 0.34 -1.98 -27.47
CA PRO A 681 -0.14 -0.60 -27.45
C PRO A 681 0.90 0.42 -27.00
N ALA A 682 1.78 0.06 -26.05
CA ALA A 682 2.86 0.96 -25.61
C ALA A 682 3.95 1.10 -26.68
N LEU A 683 4.33 -0.01 -27.32
CA LEU A 683 5.35 -0.01 -28.38
C LEU A 683 4.87 0.77 -29.61
N GLU A 684 3.59 0.62 -29.99
CA GLU A 684 2.98 1.38 -31.09
C GLU A 684 3.01 2.89 -30.81
N ARG A 685 2.69 3.33 -29.59
CA ARG A 685 2.81 4.75 -29.20
C ARG A 685 4.24 5.26 -29.31
N TYR A 686 5.21 4.49 -28.82
CA TYR A 686 6.63 4.86 -28.90
C TYR A 686 7.06 4.98 -30.36
N PHE A 687 6.65 4.03 -31.19
CA PHE A 687 6.92 4.05 -32.62
C PHE A 687 6.30 5.25 -33.33
N ILE A 688 5.04 5.59 -33.06
CA ILE A 688 4.36 6.77 -33.61
C ILE A 688 5.15 8.03 -33.26
N ALA A 689 5.42 8.26 -31.97
CA ALA A 689 6.07 9.48 -31.51
C ALA A 689 7.51 9.60 -32.01
N SER A 690 8.30 8.52 -31.93
CA SER A 690 9.67 8.53 -32.43
C SER A 690 9.74 8.70 -33.94
N THR A 691 8.83 8.09 -34.70
CA THR A 691 8.82 8.20 -36.17
C THR A 691 8.46 9.61 -36.61
N LEU A 692 7.44 10.23 -35.99
CA LEU A 692 7.08 11.62 -36.27
C LEU A 692 8.23 12.57 -35.93
N LEU A 693 8.86 12.38 -34.76
CA LEU A 693 10.00 13.19 -34.33
C LEU A 693 11.19 13.09 -35.30
N VAL A 694 11.64 11.86 -35.60
CA VAL A 694 12.80 11.63 -36.47
C VAL A 694 12.54 12.10 -37.90
N ARG A 695 11.35 11.85 -38.45
CA ARG A 695 11.01 12.26 -39.81
C ARG A 695 10.83 13.76 -39.99
N SER A 696 10.38 14.46 -38.95
CA SER A 696 10.31 15.92 -39.00
C SER A 696 11.67 16.59 -38.95
N GLY A 697 12.74 15.87 -38.55
CA GLY A 697 14.10 16.37 -38.47
C GLY A 697 14.45 17.03 -37.13
N SER A 698 15.74 17.00 -36.78
CA SER A 698 16.26 17.52 -35.52
C SER A 698 16.14 19.05 -35.44
N GLY A 699 15.62 19.57 -34.32
CA GLY A 699 15.44 21.01 -34.09
C GLY A 699 14.25 21.64 -34.85
N ILE A 700 13.29 20.84 -35.31
CA ILE A 700 12.11 21.32 -36.05
C ILE A 700 10.87 21.37 -35.16
N LEU A 701 10.48 20.23 -34.56
CA LEU A 701 9.26 20.17 -33.75
C LEU A 701 9.49 20.70 -32.33
N SER A 702 8.54 21.49 -31.85
CA SER A 702 8.38 21.70 -30.42
C SER A 702 7.67 20.52 -29.77
N ARG A 703 7.65 20.49 -28.43
CA ARG A 703 6.82 19.56 -27.67
C ARG A 703 5.34 19.63 -28.08
N ALA A 704 4.80 20.83 -28.28
CA ALA A 704 3.39 21.01 -28.61
C ALA A 704 3.08 20.42 -29.99
N ASP A 705 3.94 20.67 -30.98
CA ASP A 705 3.78 20.17 -32.34
C ASP A 705 3.78 18.64 -32.38
N LEU A 706 4.74 18.02 -31.67
CA LEU A 706 4.83 16.56 -31.62
C LEU A 706 3.56 15.94 -31.01
N MET A 707 3.03 16.52 -29.93
CA MET A 707 1.81 16.00 -29.28
C MET A 707 0.58 16.14 -30.18
N GLN A 708 0.45 17.25 -30.90
CA GLN A 708 -0.62 17.46 -31.86
C GLN A 708 -0.57 16.41 -32.99
N GLN A 709 0.62 16.17 -33.56
CA GLN A 709 0.80 15.18 -34.63
C GLN A 709 0.58 13.74 -34.13
N CYS A 710 1.04 13.41 -32.92
CA CYS A 710 0.78 12.10 -32.30
C CYS A 710 -0.71 11.87 -32.10
N GLY A 711 -1.45 12.88 -31.60
CA GLY A 711 -2.89 12.82 -31.41
C GLY A 711 -3.64 12.59 -32.73
N ALA A 712 -3.34 13.39 -33.75
CA ALA A 712 -3.97 13.27 -35.07
C ALA A 712 -3.66 11.92 -35.74
N THR A 713 -2.43 11.43 -35.63
CA THR A 713 -2.04 10.12 -36.18
C THR A 713 -2.74 8.98 -35.45
N SER A 714 -2.82 9.04 -34.12
CA SER A 714 -3.47 8.01 -33.30
C SER A 714 -4.98 7.95 -33.55
N GLU A 715 -5.63 9.11 -33.68
CA GLU A 715 -7.05 9.18 -34.03
C GLU A 715 -7.33 8.57 -35.41
N ARG A 716 -6.46 8.83 -36.38
CA ARG A 716 -6.56 8.21 -37.71
C ARG A 716 -6.39 6.69 -37.65
N ILE A 717 -5.40 6.19 -36.91
CA ILE A 717 -5.16 4.74 -36.73
C ILE A 717 -6.37 4.08 -36.06
N SER A 718 -6.90 4.69 -35.01
CA SER A 718 -8.07 4.20 -34.29
C SER A 718 -9.28 4.06 -35.23
N ARG A 719 -9.56 5.08 -36.06
CA ARG A 719 -10.66 5.04 -37.05
C ARG A 719 -10.45 4.01 -38.17
N LEU A 720 -9.21 3.78 -38.60
CA LEU A 720 -8.92 2.87 -39.73
C LEU A 720 -8.88 1.39 -39.33
N TYR A 721 -8.41 1.09 -38.13
CA TYR A 721 -8.15 -0.29 -37.69
C TYR A 721 -8.97 -0.71 -36.47
N GLY A 722 -9.88 0.14 -35.99
CA GLY A 722 -10.79 -0.18 -34.88
C GLY A 722 -10.10 -0.33 -33.53
N SER A 723 -8.88 0.19 -33.38
CA SER A 723 -8.18 0.19 -32.08
C SER A 723 -8.83 1.25 -31.19
N ASN A 724 -9.83 0.83 -30.43
CA ASN A 724 -10.56 1.65 -29.45
C ASN A 724 -9.88 1.67 -28.08
N ALA A 725 -8.60 1.26 -27.97
CA ALA A 725 -7.89 1.32 -26.70
C ALA A 725 -7.76 2.81 -26.26
N PRO A 726 -8.30 3.20 -25.09
CA PRO A 726 -8.32 4.60 -24.62
C PRO A 726 -6.94 5.26 -24.59
N GLU A 727 -5.89 4.43 -24.52
CA GLU A 727 -4.49 4.82 -24.44
C GLU A 727 -3.98 5.57 -25.68
N PHE A 728 -4.55 5.31 -26.86
CA PHE A 728 -4.19 6.04 -28.09
C PHE A 728 -4.70 7.49 -28.08
N HIS A 729 -5.66 7.79 -27.22
CA HIS A 729 -6.23 9.13 -27.07
C HIS A 729 -5.69 9.88 -25.84
N ASP A 730 -4.89 9.22 -24.98
CA ASP A 730 -4.31 9.86 -23.79
C ASP A 730 -3.00 10.60 -24.11
N ALA A 731 -3.12 11.91 -24.34
CA ALA A 731 -1.98 12.80 -24.57
C ALA A 731 -0.90 12.69 -23.47
N ARG A 732 -1.27 12.34 -22.23
CA ARG A 732 -0.30 12.25 -21.12
C ARG A 732 0.71 11.12 -21.32
N LEU A 733 0.34 10.05 -22.02
CA LEU A 733 1.24 8.93 -22.31
C LEU A 733 2.32 9.36 -23.29
N PHE A 734 1.97 10.14 -24.33
CA PHE A 734 2.93 10.73 -25.26
C PHE A 734 3.86 11.75 -24.57
N HIS A 735 3.32 12.59 -23.68
CA HIS A 735 4.13 13.49 -22.86
C HIS A 735 5.12 12.71 -21.98
N GLY A 736 4.66 11.66 -21.30
CA GLY A 736 5.49 10.82 -20.45
C GLY A 736 6.59 10.11 -21.22
N PHE A 737 6.31 9.68 -22.44
CA PHE A 737 7.29 9.11 -23.37
C PHE A 737 8.35 10.14 -23.79
N LEU A 738 7.95 11.35 -24.20
CA LEU A 738 8.89 12.42 -24.54
C LEU A 738 9.78 12.78 -23.34
N ASP A 739 9.21 12.87 -22.14
CA ASP A 739 9.99 13.09 -20.92
C ASP A 739 10.97 11.94 -20.64
N ALA A 740 10.64 10.72 -21.06
CA ALA A 740 11.56 9.58 -20.98
C ALA A 740 12.72 9.74 -21.97
N LEU A 741 12.44 10.13 -23.23
CA LEU A 741 13.48 10.40 -24.23
C LEU A 741 14.46 11.47 -23.75
N LEU A 742 13.94 12.59 -23.22
CA LEU A 742 14.74 13.68 -22.67
C LEU A 742 15.60 13.22 -21.48
N ARG A 743 15.01 12.48 -20.54
CA ARG A 743 15.72 11.97 -19.35
C ARG A 743 16.80 10.94 -19.67
N LEU A 744 16.59 10.14 -20.71
CA LEU A 744 17.55 9.14 -21.18
C LEU A 744 18.62 9.74 -22.10
N GLY A 745 18.55 11.04 -22.41
CA GLY A 745 19.48 11.70 -23.33
C GLY A 745 19.31 11.26 -24.79
N LEU A 746 18.16 10.67 -25.15
CA LEU A 746 17.82 10.28 -26.52
C LEU A 746 17.31 11.48 -27.35
N ALA A 747 16.87 12.53 -26.66
CA ALA A 747 16.57 13.83 -27.22
C ALA A 747 16.94 14.92 -26.20
N THR A 748 17.07 16.17 -26.64
CA THR A 748 17.25 17.37 -25.82
C THR A 748 16.31 18.46 -26.29
N GLU A 749 16.08 19.47 -25.45
CA GLU A 749 15.29 20.65 -25.79
C GLU A 749 16.25 21.84 -25.87
N ASP A 750 16.18 22.62 -26.96
CA ASP A 750 17.03 23.81 -27.12
C ASP A 750 16.39 25.06 -26.49
N ALA A 751 17.09 26.20 -26.61
CA ALA A 751 16.65 27.46 -26.00
C ALA A 751 15.29 27.96 -26.53
N ASP A 752 14.93 27.57 -27.75
CA ASP A 752 13.66 27.93 -28.41
C ASP A 752 12.55 26.90 -28.14
N GLY A 753 12.80 25.90 -27.27
CA GLY A 753 11.84 24.85 -26.95
C GLY A 753 11.70 23.79 -28.05
N ARG A 754 12.65 23.71 -28.98
CA ARG A 754 12.65 22.73 -30.07
C ARG A 754 13.41 21.46 -29.68
N LEU A 755 12.91 20.33 -30.16
CA LEU A 755 13.43 19.01 -29.84
C LEU A 755 14.60 18.67 -30.76
N ARG A 756 15.78 18.45 -30.18
CA ARG A 756 17.00 18.01 -30.87
C ARG A 756 17.31 16.56 -30.52
N PHE A 757 17.85 15.84 -31.48
CA PHE A 757 18.34 14.47 -31.32
C PHE A 757 19.49 14.22 -32.30
N ASP A 758 20.20 13.12 -32.09
CA ASP A 758 21.21 12.64 -33.04
C ASP A 758 20.53 12.11 -34.30
N ASP A 759 20.60 12.91 -35.37
CA ASP A 759 19.97 12.65 -36.67
C ASP A 759 20.83 11.74 -37.58
N THR A 760 21.92 11.19 -37.05
CA THR A 760 22.68 10.18 -37.80
C THR A 760 21.88 8.88 -37.90
N THR A 761 22.02 8.16 -39.01
CA THR A 761 21.38 6.86 -39.21
C THR A 761 21.83 5.79 -38.21
N GLN A 762 22.95 6.03 -37.52
CA GLN A 762 23.48 5.21 -36.43
C GLN A 762 23.17 5.76 -35.03
N GLY A 763 22.45 6.88 -34.96
CA GLY A 763 22.06 7.51 -33.71
C GLY A 763 21.21 6.56 -32.84
N PRO A 764 21.20 6.75 -31.51
CA PRO A 764 20.47 5.86 -30.59
C PRO A 764 18.98 5.76 -30.91
N LEU A 765 18.36 6.89 -31.27
CA LEU A 765 16.92 6.97 -31.58
C LEU A 765 16.60 6.32 -32.94
N ALA A 766 17.41 6.56 -33.97
CA ALA A 766 17.27 5.92 -35.28
C ALA A 766 17.48 4.40 -35.19
N THR A 767 18.43 3.95 -34.38
CA THR A 767 18.69 2.52 -34.12
C THR A 767 17.51 1.86 -33.40
N ALA A 768 16.95 2.52 -32.38
CA ALA A 768 15.77 2.03 -31.68
C ALA A 768 14.54 1.95 -32.61
N LEU A 769 14.36 2.93 -33.49
CA LEU A 769 13.30 2.92 -34.51
C LEU A 769 13.45 1.76 -35.49
N LYS A 770 14.66 1.51 -35.99
CA LYS A 770 14.93 0.38 -36.90
C LYS A 770 14.60 -0.97 -36.24
N GLN A 771 14.92 -1.12 -34.96
CA GLN A 771 14.56 -2.32 -34.19
C GLN A 771 13.05 -2.42 -33.93
N ALA A 772 12.38 -1.29 -33.70
CA ALA A 772 10.93 -1.24 -33.54
C ALA A 772 10.20 -1.57 -34.85
N GLU A 773 10.71 -1.17 -36.02
CA GLU A 773 10.10 -1.49 -37.31
C GLU A 773 9.97 -2.99 -37.59
N GLU A 774 10.79 -3.82 -36.95
CA GLU A 774 10.74 -5.28 -37.06
C GLU A 774 9.69 -5.92 -36.13
N VAL A 775 9.15 -5.15 -35.19
CA VAL A 775 8.19 -5.59 -34.16
C VAL A 775 6.80 -5.02 -34.40
N ILE A 776 6.71 -3.80 -34.94
CA ILE A 776 5.43 -3.11 -35.12
C ILE A 776 4.67 -3.67 -36.34
N PRO A 777 3.35 -3.94 -36.21
CA PRO A 777 2.53 -4.43 -37.31
C PRO A 777 2.63 -3.57 -38.57
N ALA A 778 2.49 -4.21 -39.74
CA ALA A 778 2.62 -3.54 -41.03
C ALA A 778 1.57 -2.44 -41.22
N GLU A 779 0.35 -2.62 -40.70
CA GLU A 779 -0.72 -1.63 -40.84
C GLU A 779 -0.40 -0.32 -40.12
N ILE A 780 0.18 -0.43 -38.90
CA ILE A 780 0.60 0.72 -38.10
C ILE A 780 1.77 1.42 -38.77
N ARG A 781 2.79 0.67 -39.23
CA ARG A 781 3.92 1.24 -39.97
C ARG A 781 3.43 2.01 -41.20
N TYR A 782 2.52 1.44 -41.98
CA TYR A 782 1.95 2.09 -43.15
C TYR A 782 1.19 3.37 -42.78
N ALA A 783 0.35 3.34 -41.75
CA ALA A 783 -0.45 4.48 -41.33
C ALA A 783 0.39 5.65 -40.83
N VAL A 784 1.41 5.38 -40.01
CA VAL A 784 2.35 6.41 -39.52
C VAL A 784 3.16 7.01 -40.67
N ARG A 785 3.58 6.18 -41.65
CA ARG A 785 4.31 6.66 -42.83
C ARG A 785 3.47 7.58 -43.73
N ARG A 786 2.17 7.32 -43.82
CA ARG A 786 1.21 8.13 -44.57
C ARG A 786 0.84 9.44 -43.85
N SER A 787 0.72 9.42 -42.51
CA SER A 787 0.41 10.63 -41.75
C SER A 787 1.59 11.61 -41.71
N SER A 788 2.83 11.12 -41.82
CA SER A 788 4.02 11.96 -41.92
C SER A 788 4.29 12.55 -43.32
N GLY A 789 3.32 12.50 -44.25
CA GLY A 789 3.39 13.23 -45.52
C GLY A 789 4.15 12.60 -46.69
N ILE A 790 4.50 11.30 -46.65
CA ILE A 790 5.18 10.65 -47.80
C ILE A 790 4.14 10.00 -48.75
N ARG A 791 4.16 10.42 -50.03
CA ARG A 791 3.71 9.60 -51.16
C ARG A 791 4.73 8.48 -51.33
N THR A 792 4.30 7.23 -51.23
CA THR A 792 5.10 6.06 -51.64
C THR A 792 5.52 6.25 -53.10
N GLU A 793 6.77 6.63 -53.34
CA GLU A 793 7.41 6.36 -54.62
C GLU A 793 7.73 4.86 -54.68
N ARG A 794 7.49 4.32 -55.88
CA ARG A 794 7.30 2.90 -56.20
C ARG A 794 8.51 2.02 -55.91
#